data_AF-A0A834FR73-F1
#
_entry.id   AF-A0A834FR73-F1
#
_cell.length_a   1.000
_cell.length_b   1.000
_cell.length_c   1.000
_cell.angle_alpha   90.00
_cell.angle_beta   90.00
_cell.angle_gamma   90.00
#
_symmetry.space_group_name_H-M   'P 1'
#
loop_
_entity.id
_entity.type
_entity.pdbx_description
1 polymer ?
#
loop_
_entity_poly.entity_id
_entity_poly.type
_entity_poly.pdbx_seq_one_letter_code
_entity_poly.pdbx_strand_id
1 'polypeptide(L)'
;MEEQKEDDASELVEQFQAVLTELAGDESVDKIRVEFEKLAHALKKSQDNEQRLMSKCRELNAEVVSSSTKVAAALKLSQEDETTMTSLKRELDKAWKMVDAAHEREKKDSETISLLREEISKLAHKSDQQTDTNRDQHSELLKKVEELTEERDQLMAKGEDLRRRLKEAHAAQQELEAQRENASQTLAQLQQELQVQQNDISREVRLKEKLDKEVQQLYTDMEAKSGEIKSLSLHVQKAKEEQQRLEVQLKEQRMLSDRTTKELEQMQTRKNKLQQEFEQLSSTKERLSVDNQQIANELKVREEEVAQMRQEISKQIKMRETAQKKFWQMEEQRADVEVQMEVLKAQTVALEKDLEAAKKQVETEKKAKDELTRERDILSKNVMKAVQSSEKQQHFLKLLELDKRSLEQEISGYQQEAQKQRKIIQQLEKERDRYIDESSGLMQKVQQRMNDVKVKDVEIFDWKKKAAEAESKLKQQESLLESVMSERNLCSKNIAEAQDEIVELKRRIRTMSNQVSQLKEEVSIKKQDYASSVAEHKRLEKDNENLKEELQSLKLQLEETKQHLDSQRAEHQKLQKIISDNDGENIRMKGQLQQVMGERDSLGKQLLHRNDERSLLYEKIRIQQSILGKGDFHYKQRLEDIRLLKLEIRRLQGKKSLMDRTVPHTEELRQELLHLQKELIRERVRNSALEEQLKPINIHRWRQLEGGDPGKYMLIQKIQCLQKRLITKTQELEERELLLQEKLYVELKNILARRPGPEAAEQLWQYEFTIRDRSKKLKVLTAELRMLDSEMNEYKSENQRLSSELANVKKKYLCQKKLCSEQRARPKLEQLEPLPQLSSRTHFTGGGFRLDNPVKPLQPL
;
A
#
# COMPACT_ATOMS: atom_id res chain seq x y z
N MET A 1 59.99 24.08 5.55
CA MET A 1 59.30 23.48 6.72
C MET A 1 57.85 23.08 6.40
N GLU A 2 57.15 23.74 5.47
CA GLU A 2 55.84 23.25 4.99
C GLU A 2 55.98 22.13 3.94
N GLU A 3 56.89 22.26 2.96
CA GLU A 3 57.10 21.22 1.91
C GLU A 3 57.43 19.83 2.49
N GLN A 4 58.20 19.77 3.58
CA GLN A 4 58.51 18.50 4.27
C GLN A 4 57.29 17.81 4.89
N LYS A 5 56.16 18.50 5.06
CA LYS A 5 54.91 17.90 5.56
C LYS A 5 54.00 17.37 4.46
N GLU A 6 54.17 17.81 3.21
CA GLU A 6 53.41 17.25 2.08
C GLU A 6 53.95 15.87 1.69
N ASP A 7 55.28 15.66 1.74
CA ASP A 7 55.90 14.34 1.49
C ASP A 7 55.53 13.29 2.56
N ASP A 8 55.73 13.60 3.86
CA ASP A 8 55.38 12.71 4.99
C ASP A 8 53.90 12.24 4.93
N ALA A 9 53.00 13.12 4.47
CA ALA A 9 51.57 12.84 4.36
C ALA A 9 51.22 11.96 3.15
N SER A 10 52.01 12.00 2.07
CA SER A 10 51.83 11.16 0.89
C SER A 10 52.37 9.74 1.13
N GLU A 11 53.54 9.60 1.78
CA GLU A 11 54.07 8.28 2.15
C GLU A 11 53.11 7.49 3.04
N LEU A 12 52.42 8.16 3.98
CA LEU A 12 51.41 7.53 4.82
C LEU A 12 50.27 6.91 4.00
N VAL A 13 49.79 7.57 2.93
CA VAL A 13 48.70 7.03 2.11
C VAL A 13 49.15 5.79 1.32
N GLU A 14 50.38 5.78 0.81
CA GLU A 14 50.93 4.61 0.13
C GLU A 14 51.12 3.44 1.10
N GLN A 15 51.59 3.69 2.33
CA GLN A 15 51.67 2.68 3.38
C GLN A 15 50.29 2.12 3.77
N PHE A 16 49.26 2.98 3.89
CA PHE A 16 47.88 2.54 4.12
C PHE A 16 47.34 1.65 2.98
N GLN A 17 47.69 1.94 1.72
CA GLN A 17 47.30 1.11 0.58
C GLN A 17 48.07 -0.22 0.50
N ALA A 18 49.35 -0.24 0.88
CA ALA A 18 50.14 -1.47 0.98
C ALA A 18 49.52 -2.44 2.01
N VAL A 19 49.22 -1.95 3.22
CA VAL A 19 48.58 -2.76 4.29
C VAL A 19 47.20 -3.29 3.87
N LEU A 20 46.40 -2.50 3.15
CA LEU A 20 45.13 -2.98 2.59
C LEU A 20 45.29 -4.08 1.53
N THR A 21 46.43 -4.11 0.84
CA THR A 21 46.75 -5.14 -0.17
C THR A 21 47.23 -6.43 0.50
N GLU A 22 47.99 -6.35 1.60
CA GLU A 22 48.38 -7.51 2.41
C GLU A 22 47.18 -8.15 3.14
N LEU A 23 46.23 -7.34 3.62
CA LEU A 23 45.01 -7.81 4.28
C LEU A 23 43.98 -8.46 3.34
N ALA A 24 44.20 -8.47 2.02
CA ALA A 24 43.24 -8.97 1.03
C ALA A 24 43.22 -10.51 0.88
N GLY A 25 44.07 -11.25 1.60
CA GLY A 25 44.26 -12.70 1.44
C GLY A 25 43.56 -13.62 2.44
N ASP A 26 42.96 -13.09 3.52
CA ASP A 26 42.57 -13.91 4.68
C ASP A 26 41.16 -13.53 5.21
N GLU A 27 40.17 -14.40 4.96
CA GLU A 27 38.73 -14.14 5.23
C GLU A 27 38.42 -13.81 6.72
N SER A 28 39.32 -14.21 7.63
CA SER A 28 39.17 -13.92 9.07
C SER A 28 39.34 -12.44 9.43
N VAL A 29 39.98 -11.65 8.55
CA VAL A 29 40.42 -10.27 8.80
C VAL A 29 39.60 -9.23 8.01
N ASP A 30 38.69 -9.67 7.13
CA ASP A 30 37.90 -8.79 6.23
C ASP A 30 37.10 -7.70 6.97
N LYS A 31 36.63 -7.97 8.19
CA LYS A 31 35.96 -6.94 9.01
C LYS A 31 36.90 -5.80 9.41
N ILE A 32 38.16 -6.10 9.69
CA ILE A 32 39.18 -5.09 9.99
C ILE A 32 39.55 -4.35 8.71
N ARG A 33 39.75 -5.08 7.61
CA ARG A 33 40.01 -4.51 6.28
C ARG A 33 38.95 -3.48 5.88
N VAL A 34 37.65 -3.80 5.99
CA VAL A 34 36.56 -2.87 5.64
C VAL A 34 36.55 -1.60 6.51
N GLU A 35 36.86 -1.69 7.81
CA GLU A 35 37.01 -0.49 8.64
C GLU A 35 38.29 0.29 8.29
N PHE A 36 39.38 -0.39 7.91
CA PHE A 36 40.63 0.23 7.47
C PHE A 36 40.48 0.93 6.10
N GLU A 37 39.70 0.37 5.16
CA GLU A 37 39.35 0.98 3.87
C GLU A 37 38.54 2.28 4.08
N LYS A 38 37.59 2.29 5.02
CA LYS A 38 36.86 3.51 5.42
C LYS A 38 37.79 4.55 6.03
N LEU A 39 38.74 4.13 6.86
CA LEU A 39 39.71 5.02 7.52
C LEU A 39 40.66 5.65 6.49
N ALA A 40 41.17 4.87 5.54
CA ALA A 40 41.96 5.36 4.41
C ALA A 40 41.17 6.33 3.50
N HIS A 41 39.90 6.04 3.22
CA HIS A 41 39.02 6.97 2.49
C HIS A 41 38.76 8.28 3.26
N ALA A 42 38.57 8.20 4.57
CA ALA A 42 38.39 9.38 5.42
C ALA A 42 39.66 10.24 5.48
N LEU A 43 40.83 9.61 5.60
CA LEU A 43 42.14 10.27 5.60
C LEU A 43 42.40 10.98 4.26
N LYS A 44 42.22 10.29 3.14
CA LYS A 44 42.37 10.87 1.79
C LYS A 44 41.43 12.05 1.56
N LYS A 45 40.16 11.92 1.97
CA LYS A 45 39.18 13.03 1.91
C LYS A 45 39.54 14.18 2.84
N SER A 46 40.24 13.94 3.94
CA SER A 46 40.78 14.99 4.81
C SER A 46 41.90 15.76 4.10
N GLN A 47 42.86 15.05 3.50
CA GLN A 47 43.96 15.64 2.73
C GLN A 47 43.46 16.44 1.51
N ASP A 48 42.51 15.92 0.73
CA ASP A 48 41.90 16.64 -0.40
C ASP A 48 41.25 17.97 0.04
N ASN A 49 40.66 18.01 1.26
CA ASN A 49 40.07 19.22 1.82
C ASN A 49 41.14 20.17 2.39
N GLU A 50 42.20 19.64 3.00
CA GLU A 50 43.33 20.40 3.54
C GLU A 50 44.10 21.09 2.41
N GLN A 51 44.40 20.39 1.31
CA GLN A 51 45.01 20.98 0.11
C GLN A 51 44.14 22.12 -0.45
N ARG A 52 42.83 21.93 -0.57
CA ARG A 52 41.90 22.99 -1.02
C ARG A 52 41.89 24.20 -0.08
N LEU A 53 41.92 23.98 1.22
CA LEU A 53 42.03 25.04 2.22
C LEU A 53 43.37 25.77 2.12
N MET A 54 44.48 25.05 1.93
CA MET A 54 45.81 25.65 1.74
C MET A 54 45.90 26.46 0.45
N SER A 55 45.33 26.00 -0.67
CA SER A 55 45.18 26.81 -1.89
C SER A 55 44.37 28.07 -1.62
N LYS A 56 43.23 27.97 -0.92
CA LYS A 56 42.37 29.11 -0.58
C LYS A 56 43.08 30.12 0.33
N CYS A 57 43.88 29.64 1.29
CA CYS A 57 44.71 30.48 2.14
C CYS A 57 45.84 31.17 1.35
N ARG A 58 46.48 30.49 0.40
CA ARG A 58 47.50 31.08 -0.49
C ARG A 58 46.89 32.17 -1.39
N GLU A 59 45.71 31.94 -1.97
CA GLU A 59 44.95 32.94 -2.74
C GLU A 59 44.61 34.17 -1.89
N LEU A 60 43.95 33.98 -0.74
CA LEU A 60 43.56 35.07 0.15
C LEU A 60 44.76 35.85 0.69
N ASN A 61 45.88 35.19 0.97
CA ASN A 61 47.09 35.87 1.44
C ASN A 61 47.75 36.70 0.31
N ALA A 62 47.73 36.21 -0.93
CA ALA A 62 48.16 36.99 -2.10
C ALA A 62 47.25 38.21 -2.34
N GLU A 63 45.93 38.06 -2.19
CA GLU A 63 44.98 39.18 -2.25
C GLU A 63 45.25 40.21 -1.14
N VAL A 64 45.44 39.77 0.11
CA VAL A 64 45.79 40.63 1.25
C VAL A 64 47.09 41.39 1.02
N VAL A 65 48.15 40.73 0.52
CA VAL A 65 49.41 41.39 0.17
C VAL A 65 49.20 42.42 -0.97
N SER A 66 48.40 42.09 -1.99
CA SER A 66 48.08 43.02 -3.08
C SER A 66 47.23 44.22 -2.63
N SER A 67 46.38 44.03 -1.62
CA SER A 67 45.59 45.10 -1.00
C SER A 67 46.46 45.98 -0.12
N SER A 68 47.36 45.37 0.66
CA SER A 68 48.35 46.06 1.49
C SER A 68 49.27 46.98 0.66
N THR A 69 49.77 46.52 -0.49
CA THR A 69 50.60 47.36 -1.38
C THR A 69 49.80 48.51 -2.00
N LYS A 70 48.54 48.29 -2.37
CA LYS A 70 47.64 49.37 -2.85
C LYS A 70 47.34 50.39 -1.75
N VAL A 71 47.07 49.95 -0.53
CA VAL A 71 46.85 50.84 0.64
C VAL A 71 48.12 51.62 0.98
N ALA A 72 49.30 50.99 0.93
CA ALA A 72 50.57 51.67 1.15
C ALA A 72 50.88 52.72 0.06
N ALA A 73 50.50 52.46 -1.21
CA ALA A 73 50.63 53.43 -2.29
C ALA A 73 49.66 54.62 -2.11
N ALA A 74 48.39 54.35 -1.72
CA ALA A 74 47.41 55.39 -1.43
C ALA A 74 47.80 56.26 -0.23
N LEU A 75 48.36 55.66 0.82
CA LEU A 75 48.87 56.39 1.99
C LEU A 75 50.08 57.27 1.65
N LYS A 76 50.98 56.82 0.74
CA LYS A 76 52.08 57.66 0.25
C LYS A 76 51.58 58.86 -0.54
N LEU A 77 50.63 58.66 -1.47
CA LEU A 77 50.01 59.75 -2.22
C LEU A 77 49.33 60.75 -1.27
N SER A 78 48.58 60.27 -0.28
CA SER A 78 47.95 61.13 0.73
C SER A 78 48.97 61.92 1.59
N GLN A 79 50.15 61.36 1.86
CA GLN A 79 51.23 62.08 2.56
C GLN A 79 51.90 63.11 1.65
N GLU A 80 52.11 62.80 0.37
CA GLU A 80 52.62 63.73 -0.64
C GLU A 80 51.62 64.90 -0.83
N ASP A 81 50.32 64.62 -0.89
CA ASP A 81 49.25 65.61 -0.93
C ASP A 81 49.19 66.48 0.35
N GLU A 82 49.37 65.92 1.55
CA GLU A 82 49.51 66.73 2.76
C GLU A 82 50.75 67.64 2.69
N THR A 83 51.90 67.14 2.22
CA THR A 83 53.11 67.98 2.13
C THR A 83 52.94 69.14 1.14
N THR A 84 52.36 68.90 -0.04
CA THR A 84 52.06 69.95 -1.03
C THR A 84 50.99 70.91 -0.54
N MET A 85 49.97 70.44 0.18
CA MET A 85 48.97 71.31 0.79
C MET A 85 49.59 72.20 1.89
N THR A 86 50.60 71.72 2.63
CA THR A 86 51.34 72.58 3.58
C THR A 86 52.34 73.52 2.91
N SER A 87 52.88 73.22 1.73
CA SER A 87 53.71 74.21 1.00
C SER A 87 52.83 75.32 0.43
N LEU A 88 51.71 74.98 -0.22
CA LEU A 88 50.75 75.95 -0.75
C LEU A 88 50.14 76.84 0.34
N LYS A 89 49.82 76.31 1.53
CA LYS A 89 49.37 77.12 2.68
C LYS A 89 50.45 78.12 3.14
N ARG A 90 51.73 77.73 3.15
CA ARG A 90 52.85 78.65 3.48
C ARG A 90 53.09 79.71 2.41
N GLU A 91 52.76 79.42 1.14
CA GLU A 91 52.83 80.41 0.05
C GLU A 91 51.65 81.39 0.11
N LEU A 92 50.45 80.91 0.44
CA LEU A 92 49.28 81.74 0.70
C LEU A 92 49.53 82.73 1.86
N ASP A 93 50.09 82.25 2.99
CA ASP A 93 50.45 83.11 4.14
C ASP A 93 51.52 84.15 3.79
N LYS A 94 52.45 83.84 2.85
CA LYS A 94 53.43 84.80 2.35
C LYS A 94 52.77 85.85 1.44
N ALA A 95 51.86 85.43 0.57
CA ALA A 95 51.10 86.34 -0.30
C ALA A 95 50.25 87.31 0.53
N TRP A 96 49.52 86.82 1.53
CA TRP A 96 48.75 87.66 2.46
C TRP A 96 49.62 88.69 3.17
N LYS A 97 50.77 88.29 3.73
CA LYS A 97 51.72 89.23 4.36
C LYS A 97 52.29 90.27 3.38
N MET A 98 52.42 89.94 2.09
CA MET A 98 52.82 90.91 1.07
C MET A 98 51.69 91.90 0.72
N VAL A 99 50.43 91.47 0.75
CA VAL A 99 49.25 92.34 0.59
C VAL A 99 49.07 93.27 1.78
N ASP A 100 49.15 92.75 3.01
CA ASP A 100 49.10 93.58 4.23
C ASP A 100 50.23 94.62 4.24
N ALA A 101 51.45 94.22 3.86
CA ALA A 101 52.59 95.11 3.72
C ALA A 101 52.47 96.09 2.54
N ALA A 102 51.55 95.88 1.58
CA ALA A 102 51.23 96.82 0.52
C ALA A 102 50.18 97.84 0.99
N HIS A 103 49.09 97.40 1.63
CA HIS A 103 48.09 98.30 2.22
C HIS A 103 48.68 99.19 3.34
N GLU A 104 49.63 98.71 4.14
CA GLU A 104 50.33 99.54 5.13
C GLU A 104 51.36 100.51 4.53
N ARG A 105 51.74 100.34 3.26
CA ARG A 105 52.44 101.38 2.48
C ARG A 105 51.45 102.37 1.89
N GLU A 106 50.40 101.88 1.25
CA GLU A 106 49.33 102.69 0.65
C GLU A 106 48.67 103.65 1.66
N LYS A 107 48.44 103.23 2.91
CA LYS A 107 47.99 104.13 3.98
C LYS A 107 48.98 105.27 4.24
N LYS A 108 50.27 104.97 4.38
CA LYS A 108 51.32 105.98 4.65
C LYS A 108 51.51 106.93 3.46
N ASP A 109 51.36 106.40 2.26
CA ASP A 109 51.36 107.20 1.03
C ASP A 109 50.10 108.09 0.97
N SER A 110 48.93 107.61 1.43
CA SER A 110 47.71 108.44 1.55
C SER A 110 47.83 109.54 2.63
N GLU A 111 48.46 109.24 3.76
CA GLU A 111 48.69 110.19 4.86
C GLU A 111 49.71 111.28 4.45
N THR A 112 50.78 110.91 3.75
CA THR A 112 51.74 111.89 3.19
C THR A 112 51.13 112.73 2.06
N ILE A 113 50.28 112.16 1.20
CA ILE A 113 49.51 112.92 0.21
C ILE A 113 48.53 113.90 0.90
N SER A 114 47.95 113.53 2.04
CA SER A 114 47.10 114.44 2.83
C SER A 114 47.89 115.62 3.39
N LEU A 115 49.09 115.38 3.92
CA LEU A 115 49.98 116.45 4.43
C LEU A 115 50.44 117.39 3.31
N LEU A 116 50.86 116.85 2.16
CA LEU A 116 51.27 117.67 1.01
C LEU A 116 50.10 118.50 0.43
N ARG A 117 48.85 118.00 0.50
CA ARG A 117 47.65 118.78 0.15
C ARG A 117 47.38 119.94 1.11
N GLU A 118 47.68 119.79 2.40
CA GLU A 118 47.63 120.92 3.35
C GLU A 118 48.74 121.96 3.14
N GLU A 119 49.94 121.55 2.70
CA GLU A 119 51.01 122.52 2.40
C GLU A 119 50.72 123.32 1.12
N ILE A 120 50.16 122.66 0.10
CA ILE A 120 49.69 123.33 -1.12
C ILE A 120 48.57 124.34 -0.80
N SER A 121 47.65 124.02 0.11
CA SER A 121 46.59 124.97 0.51
C SER A 121 47.10 126.19 1.28
N LYS A 122 48.22 126.06 2.00
CA LYS A 122 48.86 127.16 2.76
C LYS A 122 49.76 128.05 1.87
N LEU A 123 50.26 127.53 0.75
CA LEU A 123 51.07 128.30 -0.23
C LEU A 123 50.21 128.99 -1.30
N ALA A 124 49.06 128.42 -1.67
CA ALA A 124 48.14 128.99 -2.68
C ALA A 124 47.45 130.30 -2.27
N HIS A 125 47.62 130.78 -1.03
CA HIS A 125 46.93 131.98 -0.51
C HIS A 125 47.82 133.23 -0.35
N LYS A 126 49.08 133.20 -0.84
CA LYS A 126 50.06 134.31 -0.68
C LYS A 126 50.78 134.75 -1.96
N SER A 127 50.15 134.61 -3.12
CA SER A 127 50.72 135.07 -4.40
C SER A 127 49.66 135.56 -5.38
N ASP A 128 49.01 136.69 -5.08
CA ASP A 128 48.45 137.59 -6.11
C ASP A 128 48.10 138.96 -5.52
N GLN A 129 49.09 139.88 -5.54
CA GLN A 129 48.88 141.32 -5.74
C GLN A 129 50.24 142.03 -5.82
N GLN A 130 50.55 142.52 -7.01
CA GLN A 130 51.66 143.43 -7.28
C GLN A 130 51.07 144.59 -8.10
N THR A 131 51.37 145.84 -7.74
CA THR A 131 51.93 146.88 -8.65
C THR A 131 51.94 148.28 -8.02
N ASP A 132 53.12 148.90 -8.11
CA ASP A 132 53.44 150.28 -8.53
C ASP A 132 52.74 151.51 -7.92
N THR A 133 53.54 152.54 -7.61
CA THR A 133 53.50 153.83 -8.36
C THR A 133 54.68 154.77 -8.07
N ASN A 134 54.79 155.83 -8.88
CA ASN A 134 55.99 156.64 -9.15
C ASN A 134 56.22 157.89 -8.26
N ARG A 135 57.51 158.25 -8.14
CA ARG A 135 58.15 159.60 -8.28
C ARG A 135 57.36 160.88 -7.97
N ASP A 136 58.02 161.87 -7.34
CA ASP A 136 59.11 162.68 -7.94
C ASP A 136 59.84 163.47 -6.80
N GLN A 137 60.78 164.42 -6.93
CA GLN A 137 61.26 165.22 -8.08
C GLN A 137 62.78 165.59 -8.01
N HIS A 138 63.10 166.86 -7.80
CA HIS A 138 64.42 167.54 -7.89
C HIS A 138 64.69 168.36 -6.63
N SER A 139 65.91 168.66 -6.17
CA SER A 139 67.21 169.00 -6.81
C SER A 139 68.35 168.40 -5.94
N GLU A 140 69.56 168.01 -6.38
CA GLU A 140 70.53 168.68 -7.26
C GLU A 140 71.30 167.69 -8.16
N LEU A 141 71.76 168.15 -9.33
CA LEU A 141 72.06 167.32 -10.51
C LEU A 141 73.57 167.05 -10.76
N LEU A 142 74.34 166.64 -9.75
CA LEU A 142 75.75 166.23 -9.94
C LEU A 142 76.16 164.88 -9.33
N LYS A 143 75.27 164.17 -8.62
CA LYS A 143 75.50 162.76 -8.18
C LYS A 143 74.70 161.72 -8.98
N LYS A 144 73.60 162.15 -9.61
CA LYS A 144 72.63 161.26 -10.29
C LYS A 144 73.12 160.58 -11.57
N VAL A 145 74.27 160.95 -12.12
CA VAL A 145 74.78 160.32 -13.36
C VAL A 145 75.44 158.97 -13.07
N GLU A 146 76.16 158.83 -11.95
CA GLU A 146 76.79 157.57 -11.55
C GLU A 146 75.74 156.59 -10.99
N GLU A 147 74.80 157.08 -10.17
CA GLU A 147 73.68 156.29 -9.63
C GLU A 147 72.80 155.67 -10.75
N LEU A 148 72.49 156.41 -11.82
CA LEU A 148 71.67 155.90 -12.93
C LEU A 148 72.36 154.81 -13.76
N THR A 149 73.70 154.81 -13.85
CA THR A 149 74.42 153.71 -14.50
C THR A 149 74.38 152.42 -13.70
N GLU A 150 74.45 152.51 -12.37
CA GLU A 150 74.31 151.37 -11.45
C GLU A 150 72.87 150.86 -11.38
N GLU A 151 71.85 151.75 -11.31
CA GLU A 151 70.44 151.35 -11.32
C GLU A 151 70.07 150.57 -12.59
N ARG A 152 70.57 151.00 -13.77
CA ARG A 152 70.37 150.27 -15.03
C ARG A 152 71.01 148.88 -15.00
N ASP A 153 72.24 148.74 -14.50
CA ASP A 153 72.88 147.41 -14.41
C ASP A 153 72.20 146.52 -13.36
N GLN A 154 71.75 147.07 -12.23
CA GLN A 154 70.95 146.34 -11.25
C GLN A 154 69.59 145.90 -11.81
N LEU A 155 68.93 146.73 -12.63
CA LEU A 155 67.65 146.38 -13.28
C LEU A 155 67.84 145.35 -14.40
N MET A 156 68.93 145.42 -15.16
CA MET A 156 69.30 144.38 -16.13
C MET A 156 69.60 143.05 -15.42
N ALA A 157 70.42 143.06 -14.36
CA ALA A 157 70.73 141.87 -13.56
C ALA A 157 69.46 141.27 -12.92
N LYS A 158 68.57 142.10 -12.35
CA LYS A 158 67.25 141.65 -11.84
C LYS A 158 66.36 141.10 -12.96
N GLY A 159 66.40 141.70 -14.16
CA GLY A 159 65.67 141.21 -15.34
C GLY A 159 66.19 139.86 -15.85
N GLU A 160 67.51 139.64 -15.82
CA GLU A 160 68.12 138.36 -16.16
C GLU A 160 67.87 137.29 -15.09
N ASP A 161 67.94 137.65 -13.80
CA ASP A 161 67.54 136.79 -12.68
C ASP A 161 66.07 136.37 -12.79
N LEU A 162 65.16 137.29 -13.09
CA LEU A 162 63.74 136.99 -13.27
C LEU A 162 63.51 136.11 -14.51
N ARG A 163 64.22 136.36 -15.63
CA ARG A 163 64.16 135.47 -16.81
C ARG A 163 64.75 134.08 -16.54
N ARG A 164 65.78 133.97 -15.69
CA ARG A 164 66.37 132.69 -15.28
C ARG A 164 65.38 131.92 -14.40
N ARG A 165 64.84 132.54 -13.35
CA ARG A 165 63.80 131.97 -12.48
C ARG A 165 62.54 131.59 -13.23
N LEU A 166 62.14 132.36 -14.24
CA LEU A 166 60.96 132.05 -15.07
C LEU A 166 61.24 130.86 -16.01
N LYS A 167 62.46 130.70 -16.53
CA LYS A 167 62.86 129.48 -17.24
C LYS A 167 62.96 128.26 -16.33
N GLU A 168 63.52 128.41 -15.13
CA GLU A 168 63.61 127.36 -14.11
C GLU A 168 62.22 126.91 -13.65
N ALA A 169 61.32 127.86 -13.36
CA ALA A 169 59.93 127.57 -13.02
C ALA A 169 59.15 126.91 -14.17
N HIS A 170 59.39 127.33 -15.43
CA HIS A 170 58.72 126.72 -16.58
C HIS A 170 59.27 125.32 -16.90
N ALA A 171 60.56 125.07 -16.68
CA ALA A 171 61.14 123.73 -16.76
C ALA A 171 60.58 122.81 -15.66
N ALA A 172 60.51 123.30 -14.41
CA ALA A 172 59.89 122.57 -13.30
C ALA A 172 58.39 122.31 -13.55
N GLN A 173 57.67 123.25 -14.17
CA GLN A 173 56.28 123.05 -14.57
C GLN A 173 56.15 121.95 -15.63
N GLN A 174 56.97 121.97 -16.68
CA GLN A 174 56.97 120.91 -17.71
C GLN A 174 57.34 119.54 -17.14
N GLU A 175 58.27 119.48 -16.19
CA GLU A 175 58.65 118.23 -15.51
C GLU A 175 57.55 117.71 -14.59
N LEU A 176 56.84 118.59 -13.86
CA LEU A 176 55.65 118.24 -13.09
C LEU A 176 54.45 117.83 -13.97
N GLU A 177 54.26 118.48 -15.13
CA GLU A 177 53.24 118.10 -16.11
C GLU A 177 53.53 116.71 -16.69
N ALA A 178 54.79 116.43 -17.07
CA ALA A 178 55.22 115.10 -17.52
C ALA A 178 55.08 114.02 -16.41
N GLN A 179 55.41 114.34 -15.16
CA GLN A 179 55.17 113.44 -14.02
C GLN A 179 53.67 113.19 -13.81
N ARG A 180 52.82 114.21 -13.96
CA ARG A 180 51.36 114.08 -13.86
C ARG A 180 50.79 113.23 -14.99
N GLU A 181 51.28 113.38 -16.21
CA GLU A 181 50.87 112.55 -17.34
C GLU A 181 51.29 111.09 -17.12
N ASN A 182 52.54 110.83 -16.73
CA ASN A 182 53.01 109.49 -16.39
C ASN A 182 52.18 108.86 -15.26
N ALA A 183 51.88 109.61 -14.19
CA ALA A 183 51.03 109.15 -13.09
C ALA A 183 49.57 108.89 -13.53
N SER A 184 49.05 109.64 -14.51
CA SER A 184 47.72 109.39 -15.09
C SER A 184 47.70 108.14 -15.97
N GLN A 185 48.79 107.86 -16.69
CA GLN A 185 48.94 106.66 -17.51
C GLN A 185 49.08 105.41 -16.63
N THR A 186 49.85 105.45 -15.54
CA THR A 186 49.95 104.33 -14.59
C THR A 186 48.63 104.11 -13.83
N LEU A 187 47.91 105.16 -13.46
CA LEU A 187 46.54 105.02 -12.91
C LEU A 187 45.57 104.36 -13.89
N ALA A 188 45.62 104.73 -15.17
CA ALA A 188 44.78 104.09 -16.19
C ALA A 188 45.15 102.61 -16.41
N GLN A 189 46.44 102.27 -16.40
CA GLN A 189 46.93 100.90 -16.47
C GLN A 189 46.47 100.08 -15.25
N LEU A 190 46.65 100.60 -14.03
CA LEU A 190 46.20 99.93 -12.80
C LEU A 190 44.68 99.77 -12.74
N GLN A 191 43.89 100.74 -13.21
CA GLN A 191 42.44 100.59 -13.35
C GLN A 191 42.06 99.48 -14.34
N GLN A 192 42.79 99.37 -15.46
CA GLN A 192 42.57 98.31 -16.44
C GLN A 192 42.95 96.93 -15.88
N GLU A 193 44.06 96.80 -15.17
CA GLU A 193 44.50 95.57 -14.49
C GLU A 193 43.52 95.15 -13.39
N LEU A 194 43.04 96.09 -12.58
CA LEU A 194 42.07 95.84 -11.53
C LEU A 194 40.71 95.39 -12.10
N GLN A 195 40.28 95.98 -13.22
CA GLN A 195 39.09 95.53 -13.96
C GLN A 195 39.26 94.12 -14.56
N VAL A 196 40.46 93.75 -15.02
CA VAL A 196 40.77 92.39 -15.48
C VAL A 196 40.73 91.40 -14.32
N GLN A 197 41.41 91.67 -13.21
CA GLN A 197 41.38 90.79 -12.03
C GLN A 197 39.97 90.65 -11.45
N GLN A 198 39.18 91.72 -11.43
CA GLN A 198 37.79 91.66 -10.95
C GLN A 198 36.89 90.81 -11.88
N ASN A 199 37.15 90.83 -13.19
CA ASN A 199 36.52 89.92 -14.14
C ASN A 199 36.96 88.46 -13.93
N ASP A 200 38.25 88.22 -13.68
CA ASP A 200 38.78 86.87 -13.45
C ASP A 200 38.32 86.27 -12.11
N ILE A 201 38.27 87.06 -11.03
CA ILE A 201 37.61 86.67 -9.78
C ILE A 201 36.14 86.29 -10.02
N SER A 202 35.40 87.06 -10.85
CA SER A 202 34.02 86.72 -11.19
C SER A 202 33.87 85.42 -12.00
N ARG A 203 34.89 85.07 -12.79
CA ARG A 203 34.96 83.80 -13.54
C ARG A 203 35.26 82.64 -12.60
N GLU A 204 36.25 82.79 -11.71
CA GLU A 204 36.60 81.79 -10.70
C GLU A 204 35.45 81.51 -9.73
N VAL A 205 34.74 82.54 -9.26
CA VAL A 205 33.53 82.35 -8.42
C VAL A 205 32.45 81.57 -9.17
N ARG A 206 32.20 81.88 -10.46
CA ARG A 206 31.24 81.12 -11.28
C ARG A 206 31.71 79.69 -11.59
N LEU A 207 33.03 79.46 -11.67
CA LEU A 207 33.59 78.13 -11.89
C LEU A 207 33.46 77.28 -10.61
N LYS A 208 33.78 77.88 -9.46
CA LYS A 208 33.54 77.29 -8.13
C LYS A 208 32.05 76.96 -7.92
N GLU A 209 31.13 77.89 -8.21
CA GLU A 209 29.69 77.64 -8.08
C GLU A 209 29.16 76.51 -8.99
N LYS A 210 29.83 76.22 -10.10
CA LYS A 210 29.52 75.05 -10.94
C LYS A 210 30.08 73.78 -10.32
N LEU A 211 31.36 73.79 -9.93
CA LEU A 211 32.01 72.66 -9.28
C LEU A 211 31.30 72.27 -7.95
N ASP A 212 30.88 73.24 -7.14
CA ASP A 212 30.12 72.99 -5.91
C ASP A 212 28.75 72.32 -6.22
N LYS A 213 28.10 72.66 -7.34
CA LYS A 213 26.85 72.02 -7.80
C LYS A 213 27.09 70.62 -8.38
N GLU A 214 28.14 70.44 -9.16
CA GLU A 214 28.56 69.13 -9.69
C GLU A 214 28.94 68.18 -8.55
N VAL A 215 29.66 68.66 -7.53
CA VAL A 215 29.97 67.90 -6.31
C VAL A 215 28.69 67.55 -5.54
N GLN A 216 27.75 68.49 -5.37
CA GLN A 216 26.45 68.18 -4.74
C GLN A 216 25.65 67.13 -5.52
N GLN A 217 25.61 67.21 -6.86
CA GLN A 217 24.97 66.20 -7.71
C GLN A 217 25.65 64.83 -7.57
N LEU A 218 26.98 64.78 -7.59
CA LEU A 218 27.75 63.54 -7.40
C LEU A 218 27.52 62.94 -6.01
N TYR A 219 27.32 63.76 -4.96
CA TYR A 219 26.91 63.26 -3.64
C TYR A 219 25.50 62.67 -3.67
N THR A 220 24.52 63.34 -4.27
CA THR A 220 23.15 62.78 -4.38
C THR A 220 23.10 61.51 -5.22
N ASP A 221 23.91 61.43 -6.29
CA ASP A 221 24.04 60.24 -7.13
C ASP A 221 24.74 59.10 -6.38
N MET A 222 25.79 59.38 -5.60
CA MET A 222 26.39 58.38 -4.70
C MET A 222 25.40 57.87 -3.67
N GLU A 223 24.61 58.74 -3.04
CA GLU A 223 23.61 58.34 -2.06
C GLU A 223 22.53 57.45 -2.71
N ALA A 224 22.01 57.85 -3.87
CA ALA A 224 21.06 57.07 -4.66
C ALA A 224 21.63 55.70 -5.05
N LYS A 225 22.86 55.65 -5.58
CA LYS A 225 23.55 54.38 -5.90
C LYS A 225 23.83 53.54 -4.67
N SER A 226 24.14 54.14 -3.50
CA SER A 226 24.26 53.41 -2.24
C SER A 226 22.92 52.80 -1.80
N GLY A 227 21.80 53.47 -2.07
CA GLY A 227 20.45 52.98 -1.84
C GLY A 227 20.08 51.82 -2.76
N GLU A 228 20.39 51.93 -4.06
CA GLU A 228 20.26 50.85 -5.03
C GLU A 228 21.11 49.63 -4.63
N ILE A 229 22.37 49.81 -4.23
CA ILE A 229 23.25 48.72 -3.78
C ILE A 229 22.68 48.02 -2.53
N LYS A 230 22.14 48.78 -1.55
CA LYS A 230 21.48 48.21 -0.36
C LYS A 230 20.19 47.48 -0.71
N SER A 231 19.42 47.96 -1.68
CA SER A 231 18.20 47.27 -2.12
C SER A 231 18.54 45.99 -2.89
N LEU A 232 19.54 46.02 -3.76
CA LEU A 232 20.02 44.85 -4.50
C LEU A 232 20.65 43.81 -3.58
N SER A 233 21.43 44.20 -2.57
CA SER A 233 21.99 43.25 -1.59
C SER A 233 20.90 42.54 -0.79
N LEU A 234 19.82 43.25 -0.42
CA LEU A 234 18.64 42.65 0.21
C LEU A 234 17.92 41.65 -0.71
N HIS A 235 17.79 41.97 -2.01
CA HIS A 235 17.20 41.04 -2.99
C HIS A 235 18.08 39.80 -3.21
N VAL A 236 19.41 39.97 -3.30
CA VAL A 236 20.36 38.85 -3.39
C VAL A 236 20.32 37.97 -2.13
N GLN A 237 20.14 38.56 -0.95
CA GLN A 237 20.01 37.80 0.29
C GLN A 237 18.71 36.98 0.32
N LYS A 238 17.56 37.58 -0.02
CA LYS A 238 16.28 36.86 -0.16
C LYS A 238 16.36 35.74 -1.19
N ALA A 239 16.95 35.99 -2.35
CA ALA A 239 17.13 34.98 -3.39
C ALA A 239 18.02 33.81 -2.91
N LYS A 240 19.04 34.06 -2.08
CA LYS A 240 19.85 33.00 -1.44
C LYS A 240 19.04 32.18 -0.43
N GLU A 241 18.19 32.82 0.38
CA GLU A 241 17.30 32.15 1.34
C GLU A 241 16.25 31.28 0.62
N GLU A 242 15.68 31.78 -0.49
CA GLU A 242 14.77 31.03 -1.37
C GLU A 242 15.49 29.86 -2.07
N GLN A 243 16.70 30.07 -2.59
CA GLN A 243 17.52 29.01 -3.17
C GLN A 243 17.80 27.91 -2.14
N GLN A 244 18.20 28.26 -0.92
CA GLN A 244 18.44 27.27 0.14
C GLN A 244 17.17 26.49 0.51
N ARG A 245 16.00 27.14 0.57
CA ARG A 245 14.71 26.46 0.75
C ARG A 245 14.41 25.48 -0.37
N LEU A 246 14.60 25.88 -1.63
CA LEU A 246 14.39 25.03 -2.80
C LEU A 246 15.38 23.85 -2.82
N GLU A 247 16.64 24.05 -2.45
CA GLU A 247 17.63 22.97 -2.34
C GLU A 247 17.28 21.95 -1.26
N VAL A 248 16.70 22.36 -0.13
CA VAL A 248 16.19 21.46 0.91
C VAL A 248 14.99 20.67 0.39
N GLN A 249 13.99 21.34 -0.20
CA GLN A 249 12.82 20.69 -0.79
C GLN A 249 13.21 19.70 -1.90
N LEU A 250 14.22 20.02 -2.71
CA LEU A 250 14.71 19.17 -3.79
C LEU A 250 15.48 17.94 -3.26
N LYS A 251 16.14 18.05 -2.10
CA LYS A 251 16.69 16.89 -1.37
C LYS A 251 15.59 16.01 -0.79
N GLU A 252 14.54 16.60 -0.20
CA GLU A 252 13.39 15.85 0.33
C GLU A 252 12.63 15.11 -0.79
N GLN A 253 12.39 15.77 -1.92
CA GLN A 253 11.79 15.17 -3.13
C GLN A 253 12.62 14.00 -3.66
N ARG A 254 13.96 14.13 -3.73
CA ARG A 254 14.85 13.02 -4.12
C ARG A 254 14.77 11.85 -3.15
N MET A 255 14.80 12.11 -1.84
CA MET A 255 14.66 11.07 -0.81
C MET A 255 13.29 10.37 -0.83
N LEU A 256 12.23 11.07 -1.23
CA LEU A 256 10.91 10.47 -1.47
C LEU A 256 10.90 9.62 -2.75
N SER A 257 11.46 10.14 -3.84
CA SER A 257 11.64 9.40 -5.09
C SER A 257 12.37 8.07 -4.85
N ASP A 258 13.52 8.10 -4.16
CA ASP A 258 14.33 6.92 -3.84
C ASP A 258 13.65 5.91 -2.90
N ARG A 259 12.62 6.33 -2.15
CA ARG A 259 11.75 5.41 -1.39
C ARG A 259 10.71 4.79 -2.31
N THR A 260 10.04 5.59 -3.13
CA THR A 260 9.02 5.09 -4.06
C THR A 260 9.59 4.15 -5.12
N THR A 261 10.82 4.35 -5.60
CA THR A 261 11.49 3.41 -6.52
C THR A 261 11.78 2.07 -5.84
N LYS A 262 12.29 2.07 -4.61
CA LYS A 262 12.51 0.84 -3.82
C LYS A 262 11.21 0.11 -3.49
N GLU A 263 10.14 0.84 -3.20
CA GLU A 263 8.80 0.25 -3.03
C GLU A 263 8.27 -0.33 -4.35
N LEU A 264 8.49 0.33 -5.48
CA LEU A 264 8.16 -0.18 -6.82
C LEU A 264 8.92 -1.47 -7.14
N GLU A 265 10.23 -1.53 -6.87
CA GLU A 265 11.06 -2.73 -7.03
C GLU A 265 10.59 -3.90 -6.14
N GLN A 266 10.22 -3.62 -4.88
CA GLN A 266 9.63 -4.62 -3.99
C GLN A 266 8.27 -5.11 -4.49
N MET A 267 7.43 -4.24 -5.04
CA MET A 267 6.15 -4.62 -5.62
C MET A 267 6.32 -5.38 -6.94
N GLN A 268 7.31 -5.05 -7.76
CA GLN A 268 7.64 -5.75 -9.00
C GLN A 268 8.20 -7.16 -8.72
N THR A 269 9.07 -7.32 -7.72
CA THR A 269 9.55 -8.66 -7.31
C THR A 269 8.44 -9.51 -6.70
N ARG A 270 7.48 -8.92 -5.97
CA ARG A 270 6.26 -9.61 -5.52
C ARG A 270 5.35 -10.00 -6.68
N LYS A 271 5.13 -9.12 -7.66
CA LYS A 271 4.36 -9.39 -8.89
C LYS A 271 4.94 -10.60 -9.63
N ASN A 272 6.26 -10.61 -9.84
CA ASN A 272 6.94 -11.71 -10.54
C ASN A 272 6.79 -13.05 -9.81
N LYS A 273 6.86 -13.07 -8.47
CA LYS A 273 6.61 -14.30 -7.68
C LYS A 273 5.17 -14.78 -7.80
N LEU A 274 4.19 -13.89 -7.63
CA LEU A 274 2.76 -14.22 -7.79
C LEU A 274 2.44 -14.69 -9.21
N GLN A 275 3.13 -14.17 -10.22
CA GLN A 275 2.98 -14.60 -11.61
C GLN A 275 3.55 -16.00 -11.85
N GLN A 276 4.71 -16.34 -11.27
CA GLN A 276 5.24 -17.72 -11.27
C GLN A 276 4.33 -18.70 -10.51
N GLU A 277 3.80 -18.30 -9.35
CA GLU A 277 2.82 -19.09 -8.59
C GLU A 277 1.53 -19.31 -9.40
N PHE A 278 1.04 -18.29 -10.11
CA PHE A 278 -0.12 -18.40 -10.99
C PHE A 278 0.12 -19.34 -12.18
N GLU A 279 1.29 -19.26 -12.83
CA GLU A 279 1.69 -20.18 -13.91
C GLU A 279 1.77 -21.63 -13.42
N GLN A 280 2.34 -21.86 -12.22
CA GLN A 280 2.36 -23.17 -11.57
C GLN A 280 0.95 -23.68 -11.27
N LEU A 281 0.07 -22.84 -10.69
CA LEU A 281 -1.32 -23.20 -10.40
C LEU A 281 -2.16 -23.43 -11.67
N SER A 282 -1.89 -22.72 -12.77
CA SER A 282 -2.53 -22.99 -14.06
C SER A 282 -2.10 -24.35 -14.61
N SER A 283 -0.79 -24.68 -14.56
CA SER A 283 -0.27 -25.96 -15.03
C SER A 283 -0.78 -27.16 -14.22
N THR A 284 -1.00 -27.00 -12.91
CA THR A 284 -1.59 -28.07 -12.07
C THR A 284 -3.10 -28.18 -12.30
N LYS A 285 -3.82 -27.07 -12.49
CA LYS A 285 -5.22 -27.07 -12.91
C LYS A 285 -5.43 -27.78 -14.25
N GLU A 286 -4.55 -27.56 -15.23
CA GLU A 286 -4.59 -28.24 -16.52
C GLU A 286 -4.37 -29.75 -16.39
N ARG A 287 -3.39 -30.21 -15.61
CA ARG A 287 -3.20 -31.65 -15.31
C ARG A 287 -4.44 -32.24 -14.66
N LEU A 288 -4.94 -31.62 -13.59
CA LEU A 288 -6.15 -32.09 -12.90
C LEU A 288 -7.39 -32.10 -13.82
N SER A 289 -7.46 -31.20 -14.80
CA SER A 289 -8.52 -31.22 -15.82
C SER A 289 -8.38 -32.41 -16.78
N VAL A 290 -7.16 -32.77 -17.17
CA VAL A 290 -6.88 -33.96 -17.99
C VAL A 290 -7.18 -35.24 -17.20
N ASP A 291 -6.76 -35.31 -15.94
CA ASP A 291 -6.99 -36.47 -15.07
C ASP A 291 -8.49 -36.67 -14.81
N ASN A 292 -9.23 -35.59 -14.51
CA ASN A 292 -10.69 -35.64 -14.40
C ASN A 292 -11.37 -36.10 -15.70
N GLN A 293 -10.85 -35.69 -16.87
CA GLN A 293 -11.38 -36.14 -18.16
C GLN A 293 -11.09 -37.63 -18.42
N GLN A 294 -9.95 -38.15 -17.96
CA GLN A 294 -9.64 -39.58 -18.01
C GLN A 294 -10.58 -40.38 -17.09
N ILE A 295 -10.73 -39.96 -15.82
CA ILE A 295 -11.63 -40.59 -14.86
C ILE A 295 -13.08 -40.58 -15.36
N ALA A 296 -13.55 -39.48 -15.96
CA ALA A 296 -14.88 -39.40 -16.56
C ALA A 296 -15.08 -40.36 -17.74
N ASN A 297 -14.02 -40.63 -18.52
CA ASN A 297 -14.07 -41.61 -19.60
C ASN A 297 -14.08 -43.05 -19.04
N GLU A 298 -13.30 -43.36 -18.00
CA GLU A 298 -13.34 -44.66 -17.30
C GLU A 298 -14.72 -44.93 -16.66
N LEU A 299 -15.35 -43.90 -16.09
CA LEU A 299 -16.69 -43.97 -15.54
C LEU A 299 -17.73 -44.33 -16.61
N LYS A 300 -17.66 -43.74 -17.81
CA LYS A 300 -18.54 -44.08 -18.93
C LYS A 300 -18.38 -45.55 -19.35
N VAL A 301 -17.14 -46.05 -19.48
CA VAL A 301 -16.90 -47.48 -19.80
C VAL A 301 -17.51 -48.39 -18.73
N ARG A 302 -17.38 -48.03 -17.44
CA ARG A 302 -18.01 -48.76 -16.32
C ARG A 302 -19.54 -48.69 -16.33
N GLU A 303 -20.13 -47.56 -16.73
CA GLU A 303 -21.57 -47.41 -16.89
C GLU A 303 -22.10 -48.27 -18.07
N GLU A 304 -21.35 -48.36 -19.17
CA GLU A 304 -21.65 -49.24 -20.30
C GLU A 304 -21.55 -50.73 -19.90
N GLU A 305 -20.52 -51.13 -19.15
CA GLU A 305 -20.41 -52.49 -18.56
C GLU A 305 -21.62 -52.81 -17.67
N VAL A 306 -22.01 -51.90 -16.78
CA VAL A 306 -23.19 -52.06 -15.90
C VAL A 306 -24.49 -52.13 -16.72
N ALA A 307 -24.60 -51.38 -17.82
CA ALA A 307 -25.75 -51.44 -18.72
C ALA A 307 -25.84 -52.81 -19.43
N GLN A 308 -24.72 -53.37 -19.88
CA GLN A 308 -24.66 -54.72 -20.45
C GLN A 308 -25.09 -55.78 -19.42
N MET A 309 -24.55 -55.74 -18.20
CA MET A 309 -24.95 -56.64 -17.10
C MET A 309 -26.45 -56.56 -16.79
N ARG A 310 -27.05 -55.37 -16.83
CA ARG A 310 -28.50 -55.18 -16.67
C ARG A 310 -29.31 -55.82 -17.80
N GLN A 311 -28.84 -55.77 -19.04
CA GLN A 311 -29.48 -56.46 -20.16
C GLN A 311 -29.40 -57.99 -20.01
N GLU A 312 -28.28 -58.52 -19.52
CA GLU A 312 -28.14 -59.95 -19.24
C GLU A 312 -29.09 -60.42 -18.12
N ILE A 313 -29.20 -59.67 -17.03
CA ILE A 313 -30.18 -59.93 -15.97
C ILE A 313 -31.61 -59.92 -16.54
N SER A 314 -31.94 -58.97 -17.44
CA SER A 314 -33.25 -58.96 -18.11
C SER A 314 -33.51 -60.21 -18.95
N LYS A 315 -32.50 -60.71 -19.68
CA LYS A 315 -32.58 -61.98 -20.43
C LYS A 315 -32.81 -63.17 -19.49
N GLN A 316 -32.07 -63.24 -18.37
CA GLN A 316 -32.22 -64.30 -17.37
C GLN A 316 -33.62 -64.31 -16.71
N ILE A 317 -34.18 -63.14 -16.40
CA ILE A 317 -35.54 -63.02 -15.87
C ILE A 317 -36.57 -63.56 -16.88
N LYS A 318 -36.47 -63.18 -18.16
CA LYS A 318 -37.37 -63.70 -19.21
C LYS A 318 -37.25 -65.22 -19.38
N MET A 319 -36.05 -65.79 -19.31
CA MET A 319 -35.87 -67.25 -19.34
C MET A 319 -36.54 -67.91 -18.13
N ARG A 320 -36.37 -67.37 -16.92
CA ARG A 320 -37.06 -67.84 -15.71
C ARG A 320 -38.58 -67.81 -15.85
N GLU A 321 -39.15 -66.72 -16.38
CA GLU A 321 -40.60 -66.61 -16.63
C GLU A 321 -41.10 -67.67 -17.62
N THR A 322 -40.36 -67.95 -18.70
CA THR A 322 -40.73 -69.02 -19.65
C THR A 322 -40.63 -70.42 -19.03
N ALA A 323 -39.64 -70.69 -18.18
CA ALA A 323 -39.54 -71.94 -17.44
C ALA A 323 -40.70 -72.09 -16.43
N GLN A 324 -41.07 -71.01 -15.76
CA GLN A 324 -42.17 -71.00 -14.80
C GLN A 324 -43.53 -71.23 -15.51
N LYS A 325 -43.76 -70.66 -16.69
CA LYS A 325 -44.96 -70.97 -17.50
C LYS A 325 -45.05 -72.44 -17.92
N LYS A 326 -43.91 -73.07 -18.27
CA LYS A 326 -43.87 -74.52 -18.57
C LYS A 326 -44.18 -75.36 -17.33
N PHE A 327 -43.75 -74.94 -16.14
CA PHE A 327 -44.08 -75.63 -14.89
C PHE A 327 -45.60 -75.62 -14.63
N TRP A 328 -46.28 -74.48 -14.79
CA TRP A 328 -47.74 -74.39 -14.65
C TRP A 328 -48.50 -75.31 -15.63
N GLN A 329 -48.04 -75.43 -16.88
CA GLN A 329 -48.66 -76.37 -17.85
C GLN A 329 -48.52 -77.84 -17.45
N MET A 330 -47.45 -78.21 -16.73
CA MET A 330 -47.27 -79.58 -16.22
C MET A 330 -48.12 -79.84 -14.97
N GLU A 331 -48.45 -78.81 -14.18
CA GLU A 331 -49.39 -78.93 -13.05
C GLU A 331 -50.84 -79.07 -13.55
N GLU A 332 -51.22 -78.34 -14.61
CA GLU A 332 -52.53 -78.44 -15.27
C GLU A 332 -52.77 -79.87 -15.81
N GLN A 333 -51.78 -80.46 -16.51
CA GLN A 333 -51.84 -81.86 -16.97
C GLN A 333 -51.91 -82.88 -15.84
N ARG A 334 -51.48 -82.55 -14.61
CA ARG A 334 -51.63 -83.42 -13.44
C ARG A 334 -53.07 -83.43 -12.93
N ALA A 335 -53.74 -82.26 -12.95
CA ALA A 335 -55.13 -82.12 -12.52
C ALA A 335 -56.10 -82.92 -13.40
N ASP A 336 -55.88 -82.96 -14.72
CA ASP A 336 -56.73 -83.73 -15.65
C ASP A 336 -56.69 -85.25 -15.37
N VAL A 337 -55.56 -85.78 -14.88
CA VAL A 337 -55.43 -87.19 -14.48
C VAL A 337 -56.13 -87.46 -13.14
N GLU A 338 -56.10 -86.48 -12.21
CA GLU A 338 -56.81 -86.58 -10.92
C GLU A 338 -58.34 -86.63 -11.14
N VAL A 339 -58.89 -85.87 -12.10
CA VAL A 339 -60.34 -85.89 -12.45
C VAL A 339 -60.82 -87.26 -12.95
N GLN A 340 -60.00 -88.01 -13.70
CA GLN A 340 -60.37 -89.35 -14.19
C GLN A 340 -60.49 -90.39 -13.06
N MET A 341 -59.82 -90.18 -11.92
CA MET A 341 -59.97 -91.03 -10.73
C MET A 341 -61.24 -90.75 -9.92
N GLU A 342 -61.86 -89.58 -10.05
CA GLU A 342 -63.07 -89.24 -9.28
C GLU A 342 -64.35 -89.83 -9.88
N VAL A 343 -64.43 -89.93 -11.21
CA VAL A 343 -65.61 -90.46 -11.94
C VAL A 343 -65.92 -91.91 -11.52
N LEU A 344 -64.90 -92.74 -11.31
CA LEU A 344 -65.08 -94.15 -10.88
C LEU A 344 -65.39 -94.32 -9.38
N LYS A 345 -65.30 -93.27 -8.57
CA LYS A 345 -65.68 -93.29 -7.14
C LYS A 345 -67.08 -92.73 -6.88
N ALA A 346 -67.66 -92.00 -7.83
CA ALA A 346 -68.93 -91.31 -7.67
C ALA A 346 -70.17 -92.23 -7.64
N GLN A 347 -70.08 -93.47 -8.16
CA GLN A 347 -71.23 -94.37 -8.28
C GLN A 347 -71.63 -95.08 -6.97
N THR A 348 -70.74 -95.15 -5.96
CA THR A 348 -70.98 -95.93 -4.73
C THR A 348 -71.44 -95.09 -3.54
N VAL A 349 -71.43 -93.75 -3.63
CA VAL A 349 -71.64 -92.83 -2.49
C VAL A 349 -73.03 -92.16 -2.51
N ALA A 350 -73.84 -92.42 -3.53
CA ALA A 350 -75.12 -91.72 -3.76
C ALA A 350 -76.26 -92.12 -2.79
N LEU A 351 -76.19 -93.28 -2.13
CA LEU A 351 -77.29 -93.80 -1.29
C LEU A 351 -77.11 -93.58 0.23
N GLU A 352 -75.95 -93.12 0.68
CA GLU A 352 -75.67 -92.89 2.12
C GLU A 352 -75.74 -91.40 2.51
N LYS A 353 -75.93 -90.50 1.54
CA LYS A 353 -75.67 -89.05 1.72
C LYS A 353 -76.88 -88.20 2.13
N ASP A 354 -78.11 -88.70 1.94
CA ASP A 354 -79.33 -87.92 2.16
C ASP A 354 -79.73 -87.79 3.64
N LEU A 355 -79.21 -88.65 4.52
CA LEU A 355 -79.57 -88.66 5.95
C LEU A 355 -78.63 -87.80 6.82
N GLU A 356 -77.43 -87.48 6.33
CA GLU A 356 -76.39 -86.72 7.04
C GLU A 356 -76.51 -85.20 6.87
N ALA A 357 -77.18 -84.73 5.81
CA ALA A 357 -77.18 -83.33 5.38
C ALA A 357 -77.87 -82.38 6.38
N ALA A 358 -78.97 -82.81 7.01
CA ALA A 358 -79.78 -81.97 7.88
C ALA A 358 -79.08 -81.52 9.18
N LYS A 359 -78.01 -82.19 9.62
CA LYS A 359 -77.31 -81.88 10.89
C LYS A 359 -76.16 -80.89 10.75
N LYS A 360 -75.61 -80.68 9.54
CA LYS A 360 -74.43 -79.80 9.33
C LYS A 360 -74.75 -78.32 9.14
N GLN A 361 -75.98 -77.97 8.78
CA GLN A 361 -76.40 -76.58 8.54
C GLN A 361 -76.21 -75.68 9.80
N VAL A 362 -76.50 -76.21 10.98
CA VAL A 362 -76.49 -75.43 12.25
C VAL A 362 -75.07 -75.12 12.77
N GLU A 363 -74.05 -75.84 12.30
CA GLU A 363 -72.65 -75.61 12.72
C GLU A 363 -71.92 -74.53 11.89
N THR A 364 -72.39 -74.24 10.67
CA THR A 364 -71.78 -73.21 9.82
C THR A 364 -72.14 -71.80 10.28
N GLU A 365 -73.41 -71.58 10.70
CA GLU A 365 -73.91 -70.29 11.19
C GLU A 365 -73.19 -69.81 12.46
N LYS A 366 -72.76 -70.73 13.34
CA LYS A 366 -71.96 -70.39 14.53
C LYS A 366 -70.55 -69.89 14.17
N LYS A 367 -69.90 -70.49 13.16
CA LYS A 367 -68.54 -70.10 12.74
C LYS A 367 -68.53 -68.72 12.08
N ALA A 368 -69.51 -68.44 11.22
CA ALA A 368 -69.69 -67.11 10.62
C ALA A 368 -69.89 -66.00 11.67
N LYS A 369 -70.60 -66.29 12.77
CA LYS A 369 -70.79 -65.35 13.87
C LYS A 369 -69.48 -65.05 14.63
N ASP A 370 -68.66 -66.07 14.88
CA ASP A 370 -67.35 -65.91 15.52
C ASP A 370 -66.37 -65.14 14.62
N GLU A 371 -66.42 -65.34 13.29
CA GLU A 371 -65.62 -64.59 12.31
C GLU A 371 -66.00 -63.10 12.28
N LEU A 372 -67.28 -62.76 12.24
CA LEU A 372 -67.76 -61.38 12.32
C LEU A 372 -67.36 -60.68 13.64
N THR A 373 -67.29 -61.39 14.77
CA THR A 373 -66.76 -60.79 16.03
C THR A 373 -65.27 -60.52 15.98
N ARG A 374 -64.48 -61.35 15.28
CA ARG A 374 -63.04 -61.12 15.07
C ARG A 374 -62.80 -59.93 14.14
N GLU A 375 -63.59 -59.81 13.07
CA GLU A 375 -63.53 -58.66 12.17
C GLU A 375 -63.89 -57.35 12.88
N ARG A 376 -64.96 -57.36 13.70
CA ARG A 376 -65.29 -56.23 14.61
C ARG A 376 -64.10 -55.85 15.48
N ASP A 377 -63.42 -56.81 16.10
CA ASP A 377 -62.30 -56.52 17.02
C ASP A 377 -61.04 -56.05 16.32
N ILE A 378 -60.79 -56.51 15.08
CA ILE A 378 -59.72 -56.00 14.22
C ILE A 378 -60.04 -54.57 13.78
N LEU A 379 -61.27 -54.30 13.33
CA LEU A 379 -61.73 -52.96 12.95
C LEU A 379 -61.67 -52.00 14.14
N SER A 380 -62.15 -52.40 15.32
CA SER A 380 -62.12 -51.58 16.53
C SER A 380 -60.68 -51.25 16.98
N LYS A 381 -59.74 -52.20 16.86
CA LYS A 381 -58.30 -51.96 17.07
C LYS A 381 -57.69 -51.03 16.01
N ASN A 382 -58.13 -51.11 14.76
CA ASN A 382 -57.66 -50.24 13.69
C ASN A 382 -58.20 -48.82 13.85
N VAL A 383 -59.46 -48.64 14.27
CA VAL A 383 -60.04 -47.35 14.65
C VAL A 383 -59.29 -46.74 15.83
N MET A 384 -59.01 -47.49 16.91
CA MET A 384 -58.21 -46.98 18.03
C MET A 384 -56.79 -46.53 17.61
N LYS A 385 -56.13 -47.27 16.72
CA LYS A 385 -54.83 -46.84 16.15
C LYS A 385 -54.95 -45.57 15.31
N ALA A 386 -56.00 -45.46 14.51
CA ALA A 386 -56.28 -44.27 13.68
C ALA A 386 -56.53 -43.03 14.55
N VAL A 387 -57.34 -43.16 15.61
CA VAL A 387 -57.58 -42.11 16.60
C VAL A 387 -56.28 -41.69 17.27
N GLN A 388 -55.47 -42.62 17.78
CA GLN A 388 -54.17 -42.30 18.39
C GLN A 388 -53.16 -41.67 17.41
N SER A 389 -53.22 -41.98 16.11
CA SER A 389 -52.43 -41.27 15.10
C SER A 389 -52.97 -39.87 14.81
N SER A 390 -54.30 -39.68 14.83
CA SER A 390 -54.94 -38.40 14.63
C SER A 390 -54.69 -37.44 15.81
N GLU A 391 -54.73 -37.93 17.05
CA GLU A 391 -54.36 -37.16 18.25
C GLU A 391 -52.90 -36.68 18.18
N LYS A 392 -51.96 -37.56 17.77
CA LYS A 392 -50.55 -37.19 17.58
C LYS A 392 -50.38 -36.14 16.48
N GLN A 393 -51.11 -36.26 15.37
CA GLN A 393 -51.13 -35.25 14.32
C GLN A 393 -51.73 -33.94 14.81
N GLN A 394 -52.79 -33.96 15.62
CA GLN A 394 -53.40 -32.78 16.20
C GLN A 394 -52.47 -32.06 17.20
N HIS A 395 -51.70 -32.80 18.00
CA HIS A 395 -50.65 -32.22 18.84
C HIS A 395 -49.52 -31.60 18.01
N PHE A 396 -49.11 -32.24 16.92
CA PHE A 396 -48.11 -31.70 16.00
C PHE A 396 -48.59 -30.41 15.29
N LEU A 397 -49.85 -30.38 14.86
CA LEU A 397 -50.48 -29.18 14.28
C LEU A 397 -50.52 -28.02 15.28
N LYS A 398 -50.86 -28.26 16.55
CA LYS A 398 -50.83 -27.23 17.60
C LYS A 398 -49.43 -26.66 17.86
N LEU A 399 -48.38 -27.48 17.74
CA LEU A 399 -46.99 -26.99 17.83
C LEU A 399 -46.64 -26.13 16.61
N LEU A 400 -46.95 -26.59 15.40
CA LEU A 400 -46.76 -25.81 14.16
C LEU A 400 -47.57 -24.49 14.16
N GLU A 401 -48.74 -24.45 14.77
CA GLU A 401 -49.52 -23.21 14.95
C GLU A 401 -48.85 -22.21 15.91
N LEU A 402 -48.12 -22.69 16.93
CA LEU A 402 -47.35 -21.83 17.83
C LEU A 402 -46.09 -21.32 17.13
N ASP A 403 -45.35 -22.20 16.44
CA ASP A 403 -44.16 -21.83 15.66
C ASP A 403 -44.51 -20.86 14.52
N LYS A 404 -45.68 -21.04 13.88
CA LYS A 404 -46.21 -20.09 12.89
C LYS A 404 -46.44 -18.70 13.50
N ARG A 405 -46.99 -18.63 14.72
CA ARG A 405 -47.25 -17.35 15.40
C ARG A 405 -45.96 -16.65 15.84
N SER A 406 -44.93 -17.38 16.28
CA SER A 406 -43.63 -16.75 16.57
C SER A 406 -42.95 -16.23 15.31
N LEU A 407 -42.97 -17.01 14.22
CA LEU A 407 -42.46 -16.56 12.91
C LEU A 407 -43.25 -15.35 12.36
N GLU A 408 -44.57 -15.31 12.52
CA GLU A 408 -45.39 -14.14 12.15
C GLU A 408 -45.01 -12.89 12.97
N GLN A 409 -44.68 -13.04 14.26
CA GLN A 409 -44.20 -11.95 15.10
C GLN A 409 -42.79 -11.47 14.69
N GLU A 410 -41.88 -12.40 14.39
CA GLU A 410 -40.53 -12.08 13.88
C GLU A 410 -40.61 -11.35 12.53
N ILE A 411 -41.44 -11.83 11.59
CA ILE A 411 -41.69 -11.17 10.30
C ILE A 411 -42.26 -9.76 10.51
N SER A 412 -43.20 -9.58 11.45
CA SER A 412 -43.72 -8.25 11.81
C SER A 412 -42.61 -7.34 12.39
N GLY A 413 -41.71 -7.88 13.21
CA GLY A 413 -40.54 -7.16 13.72
C GLY A 413 -39.63 -6.67 12.58
N TYR A 414 -39.22 -7.57 11.68
CA TYR A 414 -38.40 -7.23 10.53
C TYR A 414 -39.08 -6.25 9.56
N GLN A 415 -40.42 -6.31 9.40
CA GLN A 415 -41.16 -5.32 8.62
C GLN A 415 -41.07 -3.91 9.25
N GLN A 416 -41.19 -3.79 10.57
CA GLN A 416 -41.05 -2.52 11.27
C GLN A 416 -39.62 -1.97 11.20
N GLU A 417 -38.61 -2.84 11.30
CA GLU A 417 -37.19 -2.46 11.17
C GLU A 417 -36.86 -2.03 9.73
N ALA A 418 -37.33 -2.75 8.72
CA ALA A 418 -37.22 -2.34 7.32
C ALA A 418 -37.93 -1.00 7.07
N GLN A 419 -39.05 -0.72 7.74
CA GLN A 419 -39.74 0.58 7.63
C GLN A 419 -38.95 1.70 8.33
N LYS A 420 -38.31 1.44 9.48
CA LYS A 420 -37.39 2.39 10.14
C LYS A 420 -36.18 2.69 9.25
N GLN A 421 -35.53 1.67 8.68
CA GLN A 421 -34.39 1.84 7.78
C GLN A 421 -34.77 2.62 6.51
N ARG A 422 -35.93 2.37 5.89
CA ARG A 422 -36.42 3.18 4.76
C ARG A 422 -36.59 4.66 5.10
N LYS A 423 -37.06 5.00 6.32
CA LYS A 423 -37.17 6.40 6.77
C LYS A 423 -35.80 7.05 6.93
N ILE A 424 -34.81 6.32 7.47
CA ILE A 424 -33.43 6.80 7.61
C ILE A 424 -32.79 7.01 6.22
N ILE A 425 -32.97 6.07 5.29
CA ILE A 425 -32.50 6.21 3.90
C ILE A 425 -33.10 7.46 3.25
N GLN A 426 -34.42 7.67 3.37
CA GLN A 426 -35.08 8.87 2.83
C GLN A 426 -34.62 10.19 3.48
N GLN A 427 -34.12 10.17 4.72
CA GLN A 427 -33.50 11.34 5.36
C GLN A 427 -32.11 11.60 4.78
N LEU A 428 -31.27 10.57 4.69
CA LEU A 428 -29.92 10.65 4.12
C LEU A 428 -29.94 11.03 2.63
N GLU A 429 -30.94 10.57 1.86
CA GLU A 429 -31.16 10.99 0.47
C GLU A 429 -31.46 12.49 0.38
N LYS A 430 -32.32 13.03 1.25
CA LYS A 430 -32.61 14.47 1.32
C LYS A 430 -31.41 15.31 1.76
N GLU A 431 -30.58 14.80 2.65
CA GLU A 431 -29.34 15.46 3.05
C GLU A 431 -28.31 15.45 1.91
N ARG A 432 -28.12 14.31 1.23
CA ARG A 432 -27.31 14.22 0.01
C ARG A 432 -27.77 15.23 -1.03
N ASP A 433 -29.06 15.30 -1.32
CA ASP A 433 -29.59 16.18 -2.37
C ASP A 433 -29.40 17.65 -2.01
N ARG A 434 -29.58 18.03 -0.73
CA ARG A 434 -29.21 19.38 -0.24
C ARG A 434 -27.73 19.69 -0.43
N TYR A 435 -26.83 18.76 -0.11
CA TYR A 435 -25.39 18.99 -0.31
C TYR A 435 -25.01 19.06 -1.80
N ILE A 436 -25.73 18.35 -2.69
CA ILE A 436 -25.57 18.47 -4.15
C ILE A 436 -26.03 19.86 -4.61
N ASP A 437 -27.19 20.35 -4.14
CA ASP A 437 -27.71 21.68 -4.45
C ASP A 437 -26.75 22.78 -3.94
N GLU A 438 -26.26 22.68 -2.70
CA GLU A 438 -25.28 23.61 -2.14
C GLU A 438 -23.94 23.58 -2.90
N SER A 439 -23.44 22.40 -3.24
CA SER A 439 -22.21 22.23 -4.02
C SER A 439 -22.34 22.82 -5.43
N SER A 440 -23.46 22.57 -6.11
CA SER A 440 -23.73 23.13 -7.44
C SER A 440 -23.89 24.66 -7.40
N GLY A 441 -24.56 25.20 -6.37
CA GLY A 441 -24.67 26.65 -6.14
C GLY A 441 -23.33 27.31 -5.83
N LEU A 442 -22.44 26.64 -5.08
CA LEU A 442 -21.06 27.11 -4.88
C LEU A 442 -20.23 27.04 -6.17
N MET A 443 -20.35 25.96 -6.95
CA MET A 443 -19.69 25.82 -8.25
C MET A 443 -20.14 26.92 -9.23
N GLN A 444 -21.43 27.24 -9.27
CA GLN A 444 -21.96 28.34 -10.07
C GLN A 444 -21.39 29.69 -9.64
N LYS A 445 -21.27 29.96 -8.33
CA LYS A 445 -20.63 31.18 -7.80
C LYS A 445 -19.14 31.25 -8.18
N VAL A 446 -18.41 30.15 -8.09
CA VAL A 446 -17.00 30.07 -8.54
C VAL A 446 -16.90 30.38 -10.04
N GLN A 447 -17.79 29.81 -10.87
CA GLN A 447 -17.81 30.08 -12.31
C GLN A 447 -18.13 31.55 -12.62
N GLN A 448 -19.05 32.17 -11.88
CA GLN A 448 -19.32 33.61 -11.98
C GLN A 448 -18.07 34.44 -11.64
N ARG A 449 -17.40 34.16 -10.51
CA ARG A 449 -16.14 34.85 -10.14
C ARG A 449 -15.02 34.64 -11.15
N MET A 450 -14.90 33.45 -11.73
CA MET A 450 -13.95 33.17 -12.80
C MET A 450 -14.24 34.01 -14.05
N ASN A 451 -15.51 34.27 -14.36
CA ASN A 451 -15.90 35.14 -15.46
C ASN A 451 -15.66 36.63 -15.12
N ASP A 452 -15.95 37.08 -13.89
CA ASP A 452 -15.64 38.43 -13.41
C ASP A 452 -14.13 38.74 -13.57
N VAL A 453 -13.27 37.81 -13.15
CA VAL A 453 -11.80 37.93 -13.29
C VAL A 453 -11.39 38.06 -14.76
N LYS A 454 -11.91 37.22 -15.65
CA LYS A 454 -11.62 37.31 -17.09
C LYS A 454 -12.02 38.66 -17.69
N VAL A 455 -13.15 39.24 -17.28
CA VAL A 455 -13.55 40.59 -17.73
C VAL A 455 -12.56 41.63 -17.22
N LYS A 456 -12.09 41.51 -15.97
CA LYS A 456 -11.07 42.41 -15.41
C LYS A 456 -9.70 42.26 -16.06
N ASP A 457 -9.30 41.06 -16.45
CA ASP A 457 -8.06 40.83 -17.20
C ASP A 457 -8.10 41.51 -18.59
N VAL A 458 -9.26 41.49 -19.27
CA VAL A 458 -9.48 42.22 -20.54
C VAL A 458 -9.43 43.73 -20.32
N GLU A 459 -10.08 44.26 -19.28
CA GLU A 459 -9.98 45.68 -18.93
C GLU A 459 -8.51 46.09 -18.65
N ILE A 460 -7.76 45.29 -17.89
CA ILE A 460 -6.34 45.53 -17.59
C ILE A 460 -5.50 45.50 -18.87
N PHE A 461 -5.78 44.59 -19.80
CA PHE A 461 -5.11 44.53 -21.10
C PHE A 461 -5.37 45.80 -21.94
N ASP A 462 -6.62 46.25 -22.03
CA ASP A 462 -6.97 47.49 -22.74
C ASP A 462 -6.33 48.73 -22.12
N TRP A 463 -6.23 48.81 -20.78
CA TRP A 463 -5.53 49.90 -20.10
C TRP A 463 -4.01 49.86 -20.34
N LYS A 464 -3.39 48.68 -20.31
CA LYS A 464 -1.96 48.51 -20.65
C LYS A 464 -1.68 48.92 -22.10
N LYS A 465 -2.57 48.56 -23.04
CA LYS A 465 -2.46 48.97 -24.44
C LYS A 465 -2.54 50.49 -24.59
N LYS A 466 -3.52 51.15 -23.93
CA LYS A 466 -3.63 52.62 -23.92
C LYS A 466 -2.41 53.32 -23.31
N ALA A 467 -1.80 52.74 -22.28
CA ALA A 467 -0.57 53.26 -21.69
C ALA A 467 0.60 53.18 -22.68
N ALA A 468 0.81 52.03 -23.33
CA ALA A 468 1.85 51.87 -24.35
C ALA A 468 1.64 52.80 -25.57
N GLU A 469 0.39 53.00 -26.00
CA GLU A 469 0.06 53.97 -27.06
C GLU A 469 0.36 55.43 -26.64
N ALA A 470 0.20 55.77 -25.35
CA ALA A 470 0.55 57.09 -24.81
C ALA A 470 2.07 57.29 -24.70
N GLU A 471 2.80 56.29 -24.19
CA GLU A 471 4.27 56.29 -24.15
C GLU A 471 4.90 56.42 -25.55
N SER A 472 4.34 55.72 -26.54
CA SER A 472 4.80 55.84 -27.93
C SER A 472 4.57 57.24 -28.50
N LYS A 473 3.47 57.90 -28.13
CA LYS A 473 3.19 59.29 -28.53
C LYS A 473 4.11 60.28 -27.82
N LEU A 474 4.43 60.05 -26.54
CA LEU A 474 5.38 60.86 -25.79
C LEU A 474 6.75 60.86 -26.48
N LYS A 475 7.31 59.68 -26.76
CA LYS A 475 8.59 59.52 -27.47
C LYS A 475 8.61 60.18 -28.85
N GLN A 476 7.49 60.14 -29.56
CA GLN A 476 7.36 60.83 -30.85
C GLN A 476 7.39 62.36 -30.70
N GLN A 477 6.81 62.92 -29.63
CA GLN A 477 6.87 64.36 -29.34
C GLN A 477 8.25 64.79 -28.84
N GLU A 478 8.93 63.98 -28.03
CA GLU A 478 10.31 64.20 -27.59
C GLU A 478 11.26 64.30 -28.79
N SER A 479 11.20 63.33 -29.71
CA SER A 479 12.00 63.33 -30.96
C SER A 479 11.70 64.54 -31.87
N LEU A 480 10.45 65.00 -31.95
CA LEU A 480 10.08 66.20 -32.68
C LEU A 480 10.65 67.48 -32.04
N LEU A 481 10.66 67.57 -30.70
CA LEU A 481 11.27 68.69 -29.97
C LEU A 481 12.80 68.72 -30.18
N GLU A 482 13.46 67.57 -30.14
CA GLU A 482 14.90 67.47 -30.46
C GLU A 482 15.23 67.94 -31.88
N SER A 483 14.42 67.56 -32.88
CA SER A 483 14.58 68.07 -34.26
C SER A 483 14.50 69.59 -34.33
N VAL A 484 13.43 70.18 -33.75
CA VAL A 484 13.22 71.63 -33.75
C VAL A 484 14.32 72.38 -32.98
N MET A 485 14.86 71.80 -31.90
CA MET A 485 16.03 72.37 -31.21
C MET A 485 17.28 72.35 -32.09
N SER A 486 17.51 71.26 -32.84
CA SER A 486 18.65 71.16 -33.77
C SER A 486 18.56 72.18 -34.93
N GLU A 487 17.37 72.37 -35.48
CA GLU A 487 17.08 73.33 -36.56
C GLU A 487 17.28 74.78 -36.08
N ARG A 488 16.78 75.12 -34.87
CA ARG A 488 17.03 76.42 -34.23
C ARG A 488 18.53 76.70 -34.07
N ASN A 489 19.29 75.70 -33.62
CA ASN A 489 20.73 75.84 -33.40
C ASN A 489 21.48 76.06 -34.72
N LEU A 490 21.08 75.36 -35.79
CA LEU A 490 21.63 75.55 -37.13
C LEU A 490 21.36 76.96 -37.68
N CYS A 491 20.12 77.46 -37.60
CA CYS A 491 19.79 78.83 -38.03
C CYS A 491 20.54 79.90 -37.22
N SER A 492 20.77 79.66 -35.93
CA SER A 492 21.54 80.58 -35.07
C SER A 492 23.02 80.65 -35.49
N LYS A 493 23.58 79.52 -35.96
CA LYS A 493 24.97 79.42 -36.42
C LYS A 493 25.19 80.17 -37.74
N ASN A 494 24.31 79.97 -38.71
CA ASN A 494 24.42 80.60 -40.04
C ASN A 494 24.35 82.15 -39.98
N ILE A 495 23.67 82.71 -38.98
CA ILE A 495 23.59 84.17 -38.77
C ILE A 495 24.92 84.74 -38.23
N ALA A 496 25.64 83.97 -37.40
CA ALA A 496 26.96 84.36 -36.90
C ALA A 496 28.03 84.26 -38.00
N GLU A 497 28.02 83.18 -38.77
CA GLU A 497 28.99 82.94 -39.86
C GLU A 497 28.96 84.09 -40.91
N ALA A 498 27.77 84.60 -41.27
CA ALA A 498 27.61 85.75 -42.17
C ALA A 498 28.09 87.11 -41.58
N GLN A 499 28.25 87.22 -40.26
CA GLN A 499 28.76 88.43 -39.60
C GLN A 499 30.29 88.42 -39.50
N ASP A 500 30.90 87.24 -39.38
CA ASP A 500 32.36 87.07 -39.31
C ASP A 500 33.08 87.29 -40.65
N GLU A 501 32.48 86.90 -41.79
CA GLU A 501 33.08 87.07 -43.13
C GLU A 501 33.47 88.54 -43.45
N ILE A 502 32.68 89.51 -42.98
CA ILE A 502 32.93 90.95 -43.17
C ILE A 502 34.17 91.42 -42.39
N VAL A 503 34.51 90.74 -41.29
CA VAL A 503 35.67 91.05 -40.43
C VAL A 503 36.93 90.34 -40.92
N GLU A 504 36.80 89.13 -41.50
CA GLU A 504 37.93 88.33 -41.97
C GLU A 504 38.75 88.99 -43.10
N LEU A 505 38.09 89.63 -44.07
CA LEU A 505 38.78 90.25 -45.22
C LEU A 505 39.79 91.33 -44.80
N LYS A 506 39.58 92.00 -43.65
CA LYS A 506 40.49 93.00 -43.10
C LYS A 506 41.64 92.39 -42.26
N ARG A 507 41.51 91.13 -41.84
CA ARG A 507 42.54 90.41 -41.06
C ARG A 507 43.45 89.53 -41.94
N ARG A 508 42.94 88.96 -43.04
CA ARG A 508 43.66 88.00 -43.92
C ARG A 508 45.05 88.45 -44.38
N ILE A 509 45.28 89.74 -44.64
CA ILE A 509 46.60 90.25 -45.06
C ILE A 509 47.68 90.12 -43.95
N ARG A 510 47.30 90.12 -42.67
CA ARG A 510 48.24 90.04 -41.54
C ARG A 510 48.42 88.62 -41.01
N THR A 511 47.42 87.73 -41.15
CA THR A 511 47.47 86.39 -40.56
C THR A 511 48.20 85.35 -41.43
N MET A 512 48.28 85.52 -42.76
CA MET A 512 48.95 84.55 -43.65
C MET A 512 50.42 84.26 -43.28
N SER A 513 51.14 85.24 -42.69
CA SER A 513 52.53 85.04 -42.27
C SER A 513 52.68 84.15 -41.05
N ASN A 514 51.64 83.99 -40.23
CA ASN A 514 51.67 83.23 -38.97
C ASN A 514 51.00 81.86 -39.10
N GLN A 515 50.05 81.70 -40.02
CA GLN A 515 49.31 80.45 -40.25
C GLN A 515 50.20 79.28 -40.74
N VAL A 516 51.33 79.57 -41.41
CA VAL A 516 52.24 78.55 -41.92
C VAL A 516 52.98 77.78 -40.81
N SER A 517 53.15 78.37 -39.61
CA SER A 517 53.78 77.65 -38.48
C SER A 517 52.77 76.78 -37.72
N GLN A 518 51.57 77.29 -37.47
CA GLN A 518 50.53 76.62 -36.66
C GLN A 518 49.96 75.38 -37.35
N LEU A 519 49.76 75.42 -38.69
CA LEU A 519 49.23 74.29 -39.46
C LEU A 519 50.12 73.04 -39.46
N LYS A 520 51.42 73.14 -39.12
CA LYS A 520 52.29 71.96 -38.98
C LYS A 520 52.04 71.18 -37.69
N GLU A 521 51.57 71.85 -36.65
CA GLU A 521 51.42 71.31 -35.30
C GLU A 521 50.04 70.65 -35.13
N GLU A 522 48.98 71.27 -35.65
CA GLU A 522 47.63 70.67 -35.72
C GLU A 522 47.58 69.37 -36.53
N VAL A 523 48.38 69.27 -37.60
CA VAL A 523 48.47 68.04 -38.43
C VAL A 523 49.14 66.90 -37.67
N SER A 524 49.92 67.18 -36.62
CA SER A 524 50.48 66.17 -35.73
C SER A 524 49.41 65.60 -34.79
N ILE A 525 48.68 66.49 -34.11
CA ILE A 525 47.62 66.13 -33.15
C ILE A 525 46.50 65.32 -33.84
N LYS A 526 45.97 65.82 -34.98
CA LYS A 526 44.91 65.13 -35.72
C LYS A 526 45.32 63.75 -36.26
N LYS A 527 46.62 63.47 -36.46
CA LYS A 527 47.11 62.13 -36.80
C LYS A 527 47.12 61.18 -35.59
N GLN A 528 47.37 61.70 -34.39
CA GLN A 528 47.31 60.93 -33.16
C GLN A 528 45.86 60.57 -32.80
N ASP A 529 44.93 61.51 -32.94
CA ASP A 529 43.50 61.28 -32.69
C ASP A 529 42.86 60.33 -33.72
N TYR A 530 43.28 60.40 -34.98
CA TYR A 530 42.87 59.42 -35.99
C TYR A 530 43.40 58.02 -35.67
N ALA A 531 44.64 57.90 -35.16
CA ALA A 531 45.22 56.62 -34.78
C ALA A 531 44.52 55.98 -33.57
N SER A 532 44.09 56.76 -32.57
CA SER A 532 43.30 56.26 -31.44
C SER A 532 41.89 55.82 -31.87
N SER A 533 41.20 56.63 -32.68
CA SER A 533 39.88 56.30 -33.23
C SER A 533 39.90 55.01 -34.09
N VAL A 534 40.94 54.82 -34.91
CA VAL A 534 41.13 53.57 -35.68
C VAL A 534 41.43 52.36 -34.78
N ALA A 535 42.08 52.56 -33.62
CA ALA A 535 42.30 51.49 -32.65
C ALA A 535 41.00 51.11 -31.91
N GLU A 536 40.17 52.09 -31.54
CA GLU A 536 38.86 51.87 -30.94
C GLU A 536 37.90 51.17 -31.90
N HIS A 537 37.85 51.57 -33.18
CA HIS A 537 37.04 50.88 -34.19
C HIS A 537 37.43 49.41 -34.33
N LYS A 538 38.73 49.08 -34.41
CA LYS A 538 39.21 47.69 -34.46
C LYS A 538 38.89 46.87 -33.21
N ARG A 539 38.79 47.53 -32.04
CA ARG A 539 38.31 46.89 -30.81
C ARG A 539 36.82 46.59 -30.89
N LEU A 540 36.01 47.58 -31.29
CA LEU A 540 34.55 47.44 -31.43
C LEU A 540 34.14 46.44 -32.53
N GLU A 541 34.95 46.29 -33.59
CA GLU A 541 34.79 45.25 -34.61
C GLU A 541 34.99 43.85 -34.00
N LYS A 542 36.09 43.65 -33.26
CA LYS A 542 36.34 42.38 -32.53
C LYS A 542 35.27 42.08 -31.50
N ASP A 543 34.85 43.07 -30.72
CA ASP A 543 33.79 42.89 -29.73
C ASP A 543 32.44 42.53 -30.42
N ASN A 544 32.18 43.07 -31.63
CA ASN A 544 31.04 42.65 -32.47
C ASN A 544 31.18 41.23 -33.04
N GLU A 545 32.39 40.80 -33.41
CA GLU A 545 32.65 39.43 -33.87
C GLU A 545 32.44 38.44 -32.72
N ASN A 546 33.03 38.69 -31.55
CA ASN A 546 32.82 37.91 -30.33
C ASN A 546 31.33 37.80 -29.97
N LEU A 547 30.59 38.91 -29.96
CA LEU A 547 29.13 38.91 -29.68
C LEU A 547 28.32 38.13 -30.73
N LYS A 548 28.75 38.08 -31.99
CA LYS A 548 28.12 37.24 -33.02
C LYS A 548 28.40 35.75 -32.79
N GLU A 549 29.61 35.39 -32.37
CA GLU A 549 29.99 34.01 -32.03
C GLU A 549 29.23 33.55 -30.78
N GLU A 550 29.16 34.35 -29.72
CA GLU A 550 28.33 34.08 -28.53
C GLU A 550 26.85 33.92 -28.88
N LEU A 551 26.31 34.78 -29.75
CA LEU A 551 24.91 34.71 -30.18
C LEU A 551 24.63 33.50 -31.10
N GLN A 552 25.61 33.00 -31.84
CA GLN A 552 25.50 31.73 -32.58
C GLN A 552 25.58 30.53 -31.63
N SER A 553 26.50 30.54 -30.67
CA SER A 553 26.62 29.54 -29.60
C SER A 553 25.32 29.40 -28.81
N LEU A 554 24.74 30.51 -28.36
CA LEU A 554 23.45 30.53 -27.63
C LEU A 554 22.27 30.04 -28.49
N LYS A 555 22.29 30.28 -29.81
CA LYS A 555 21.27 29.73 -30.73
C LYS A 555 21.36 28.21 -30.86
N LEU A 556 22.57 27.67 -31.00
CA LEU A 556 22.81 26.23 -31.02
C LEU A 556 22.34 25.57 -29.72
N GLN A 557 22.71 26.12 -28.56
CA GLN A 557 22.23 25.64 -27.25
C GLN A 557 20.70 25.72 -27.12
N LEU A 558 20.06 26.76 -27.67
CA LEU A 558 18.60 26.89 -27.70
C LEU A 558 17.94 25.83 -28.60
N GLU A 559 18.57 25.43 -29.69
CA GLU A 559 18.07 24.39 -30.59
C GLU A 559 18.27 22.98 -30.00
N GLU A 560 19.42 22.71 -29.39
CA GLU A 560 19.69 21.47 -28.64
C GLU A 560 18.70 21.27 -27.48
N THR A 561 18.47 22.32 -26.67
CA THR A 561 17.50 22.25 -25.56
C THR A 561 16.06 22.10 -26.02
N LYS A 562 15.67 22.69 -27.18
CA LYS A 562 14.36 22.42 -27.81
C LYS A 562 14.23 20.97 -28.26
N GLN A 563 15.23 20.43 -28.96
CA GLN A 563 15.24 19.03 -29.39
C GLN A 563 15.15 18.08 -28.19
N HIS A 564 15.85 18.38 -27.09
CA HIS A 564 15.75 17.60 -25.85
C HIS A 564 14.36 17.69 -25.19
N LEU A 565 13.75 18.88 -25.15
CA LEU A 565 12.37 19.04 -24.67
C LEU A 565 11.36 18.27 -25.51
N ASP A 566 11.50 18.25 -26.83
CA ASP A 566 10.59 17.52 -27.72
C ASP A 566 10.82 16.00 -27.64
N SER A 567 12.05 15.52 -27.41
CA SER A 567 12.29 14.10 -27.10
C SER A 567 11.66 13.70 -25.76
N GLN A 568 11.80 14.52 -24.71
CA GLN A 568 11.17 14.28 -23.41
C GLN A 568 9.62 14.31 -23.50
N ARG A 569 9.04 15.21 -24.30
CA ARG A 569 7.59 15.24 -24.57
C ARG A 569 7.11 13.96 -25.25
N ALA A 570 7.85 13.44 -26.23
CA ALA A 570 7.53 12.19 -26.89
C ALA A 570 7.63 10.99 -25.94
N GLU A 571 8.60 10.98 -25.03
CA GLU A 571 8.69 9.96 -23.96
C GLU A 571 7.56 10.08 -22.95
N HIS A 572 7.20 11.28 -22.50
CA HIS A 572 6.05 11.51 -21.62
C HIS A 572 4.76 10.97 -22.25
N GLN A 573 4.51 11.23 -23.54
CA GLN A 573 3.34 10.70 -24.25
C GLN A 573 3.35 9.16 -24.33
N LYS A 574 4.51 8.53 -24.56
CA LYS A 574 4.65 7.06 -24.53
C LYS A 574 4.35 6.50 -23.13
N LEU A 575 4.92 7.09 -22.08
CA LEU A 575 4.71 6.68 -20.68
C LEU A 575 3.24 6.87 -20.28
N GLN A 576 2.62 7.99 -20.64
CA GLN A 576 1.21 8.26 -20.35
C GLN A 576 0.28 7.25 -21.05
N LYS A 577 0.61 6.82 -22.28
CA LYS A 577 -0.11 5.74 -22.96
C LYS A 577 0.07 4.40 -22.22
N ILE A 578 1.30 4.05 -21.84
CA ILE A 578 1.59 2.83 -21.07
C ILE A 578 0.83 2.82 -19.74
N ILE A 579 0.72 3.96 -19.05
CA ILE A 579 -0.08 4.09 -17.82
C ILE A 579 -1.56 3.83 -18.12
N SER A 580 -2.12 4.47 -19.14
CA SER A 580 -3.53 4.26 -19.55
C SER A 580 -3.83 2.80 -19.94
N ASP A 581 -2.90 2.13 -20.62
CA ASP A 581 -3.04 0.72 -21.00
C ASP A 581 -2.99 -0.18 -19.75
N ASN A 582 -2.06 0.06 -18.82
CA ASN A 582 -1.97 -0.67 -17.53
C ASN A 582 -3.20 -0.42 -16.63
N ASP A 583 -3.75 0.79 -16.61
CA ASP A 583 -4.97 1.11 -15.85
C ASP A 583 -6.19 0.38 -16.43
N GLY A 584 -6.28 0.29 -17.76
CA GLY A 584 -7.27 -0.54 -18.45
C GLY A 584 -7.14 -2.03 -18.09
N GLU A 585 -5.92 -2.57 -18.08
CA GLU A 585 -5.68 -3.94 -17.64
C GLU A 585 -6.02 -4.15 -16.16
N ASN A 586 -5.64 -3.22 -15.27
CA ASN A 586 -5.98 -3.26 -13.85
C ASN A 586 -7.50 -3.28 -13.61
N ILE A 587 -8.27 -2.51 -14.37
CA ILE A 587 -9.75 -2.52 -14.32
C ILE A 587 -10.27 -3.90 -14.78
N ARG A 588 -9.74 -4.46 -15.88
CA ARG A 588 -10.12 -5.80 -16.37
C ARG A 588 -9.83 -6.89 -15.33
N MET A 589 -8.65 -6.87 -14.72
CA MET A 589 -8.24 -7.85 -13.70
C MET A 589 -9.08 -7.72 -12.43
N LYS A 590 -9.44 -6.51 -12.00
CA LYS A 590 -10.39 -6.27 -10.89
C LYS A 590 -11.78 -6.83 -11.21
N GLY A 591 -12.27 -6.67 -12.43
CA GLY A 591 -13.54 -7.26 -12.88
C GLY A 591 -13.53 -8.79 -12.84
N GLN A 592 -12.46 -9.41 -13.35
CA GLN A 592 -12.27 -10.87 -13.27
C GLN A 592 -12.17 -11.36 -11.83
N LEU A 593 -11.46 -10.65 -10.95
CA LEU A 593 -11.40 -10.98 -9.52
C LEU A 593 -12.80 -10.91 -8.86
N GLN A 594 -13.59 -9.88 -9.16
CA GLN A 594 -14.97 -9.77 -8.66
C GLN A 594 -15.85 -10.91 -9.15
N GLN A 595 -15.73 -11.33 -10.41
CA GLN A 595 -16.42 -12.51 -10.94
C GLN A 595 -16.00 -13.78 -10.17
N VAL A 596 -14.71 -14.04 -10.02
CA VAL A 596 -14.19 -15.22 -9.31
C VAL A 596 -14.60 -15.21 -7.83
N MET A 597 -14.66 -14.04 -7.17
CA MET A 597 -15.21 -13.93 -5.82
C MET A 597 -16.71 -14.26 -5.79
N GLY A 598 -17.49 -13.77 -6.76
CA GLY A 598 -18.91 -14.10 -6.88
C GLY A 598 -19.16 -15.59 -7.11
N GLU A 599 -18.37 -16.22 -7.98
CA GLU A 599 -18.38 -17.67 -8.22
C GLU A 599 -18.01 -18.44 -6.95
N ARG A 600 -16.90 -18.09 -6.29
CA ARG A 600 -16.48 -18.64 -4.98
C ARG A 600 -17.58 -18.53 -3.94
N ASP A 601 -18.23 -17.37 -3.81
CA ASP A 601 -19.24 -17.13 -2.79
C ASP A 601 -20.54 -17.88 -3.10
N SER A 602 -20.87 -18.06 -4.38
CA SER A 602 -21.98 -18.92 -4.81
C SER A 602 -21.72 -20.40 -4.51
N LEU A 603 -20.51 -20.88 -4.79
CA LEU A 603 -20.08 -22.25 -4.48
C LEU A 603 -19.96 -22.47 -2.97
N GLY A 604 -19.49 -21.48 -2.22
CA GLY A 604 -19.45 -21.51 -0.76
C GLY A 604 -20.83 -21.66 -0.13
N LYS A 605 -21.83 -20.90 -0.62
CA LYS A 605 -23.24 -21.05 -0.22
C LYS A 605 -23.79 -22.44 -0.56
N GLN A 606 -23.51 -22.94 -1.77
CA GLN A 606 -23.92 -24.30 -2.16
C GLN A 606 -23.27 -25.38 -1.27
N LEU A 607 -21.97 -25.28 -0.97
CA LEU A 607 -21.25 -26.21 -0.10
C LEU A 607 -21.76 -26.18 1.33
N LEU A 608 -22.10 -24.99 1.87
CA LEU A 608 -22.76 -24.86 3.17
C LEU A 608 -24.11 -25.59 3.18
N HIS A 609 -25.00 -25.30 2.22
CA HIS A 609 -26.29 -26.00 2.11
C HIS A 609 -26.13 -27.53 1.96
N ARG A 610 -25.16 -28.01 1.18
CA ARG A 610 -24.86 -29.45 1.08
C ARG A 610 -24.32 -30.05 2.39
N ASN A 611 -23.59 -29.27 3.19
CA ASN A 611 -23.11 -29.70 4.49
C ASN A 611 -24.24 -29.75 5.54
N ASP A 612 -25.18 -28.79 5.47
CA ASP A 612 -26.39 -28.78 6.29
C ASP A 612 -27.31 -29.96 5.94
N GLU A 613 -27.57 -30.19 4.64
CA GLU A 613 -28.27 -31.38 4.14
C GLU A 613 -27.62 -32.68 4.63
N ARG A 614 -26.28 -32.79 4.53
CA ARG A 614 -25.53 -33.96 5.02
C ARG A 614 -25.67 -34.14 6.54
N SER A 615 -25.67 -33.05 7.30
CA SER A 615 -25.84 -33.08 8.76
C SER A 615 -27.25 -33.54 9.16
N LEU A 616 -28.29 -33.03 8.47
CA LEU A 616 -29.67 -33.48 8.61
C LEU A 616 -29.85 -34.96 8.25
N LEU A 617 -29.16 -35.44 7.20
CA LEU A 617 -29.16 -36.85 6.81
C LEU A 617 -28.48 -37.73 7.87
N TYR A 618 -27.35 -37.32 8.45
CA TYR A 618 -26.72 -38.06 9.54
C TYR A 618 -27.61 -38.15 10.78
N GLU A 619 -28.29 -37.07 11.17
CA GLU A 619 -29.19 -37.10 12.32
C GLU A 619 -30.44 -37.95 12.03
N LYS A 620 -30.97 -37.91 10.79
CA LYS A 620 -32.04 -38.82 10.34
C LYS A 620 -31.63 -40.29 10.41
N ILE A 621 -30.40 -40.62 9.97
CA ILE A 621 -29.83 -41.98 10.08
C ILE A 621 -29.69 -42.39 11.55
N ARG A 622 -29.18 -41.51 12.43
CA ARG A 622 -29.07 -41.76 13.87
C ARG A 622 -30.43 -42.04 14.51
N ILE A 623 -31.46 -41.25 14.18
CA ILE A 623 -32.83 -41.47 14.67
C ILE A 623 -33.37 -42.81 14.16
N GLN A 624 -33.19 -43.14 12.87
CA GLN A 624 -33.60 -44.42 12.30
C GLN A 624 -32.88 -45.61 12.96
N GLN A 625 -31.57 -45.51 13.22
CA GLN A 625 -30.82 -46.53 13.95
C GLN A 625 -31.32 -46.70 15.39
N SER A 626 -31.69 -45.62 16.08
CA SER A 626 -32.30 -45.69 17.42
C SER A 626 -33.67 -46.38 17.39
N ILE A 627 -34.50 -46.09 16.38
CA ILE A 627 -35.81 -46.73 16.19
C ILE A 627 -35.64 -48.22 15.87
N LEU A 628 -34.72 -48.58 14.97
CA LEU A 628 -34.40 -49.97 14.64
C LEU A 628 -33.88 -50.74 15.87
N GLY A 629 -32.96 -50.15 16.65
CA GLY A 629 -32.47 -50.78 17.89
C GLY A 629 -33.56 -51.04 18.93
N LYS A 630 -34.54 -50.12 19.06
CA LYS A 630 -35.75 -50.34 19.89
C LYS A 630 -36.65 -51.42 19.30
N GLY A 631 -36.83 -51.43 17.97
CA GLY A 631 -37.59 -52.46 17.25
C GLY A 631 -37.00 -53.86 17.45
N ASP A 632 -35.69 -54.02 17.25
CA ASP A 632 -34.94 -55.26 17.47
C ASP A 632 -35.04 -55.74 18.93
N PHE A 633 -34.94 -54.81 19.88
CA PHE A 633 -35.10 -55.13 21.30
C PHE A 633 -36.50 -55.68 21.60
N HIS A 634 -37.56 -55.00 21.14
CA HIS A 634 -38.93 -55.48 21.32
C HIS A 634 -39.20 -56.78 20.55
N TYR A 635 -38.62 -56.97 19.37
CA TYR A 635 -38.72 -58.22 18.62
C TYR A 635 -38.07 -59.38 19.37
N LYS A 636 -36.87 -59.18 19.94
CA LYS A 636 -36.20 -60.16 20.82
C LYS A 636 -37.02 -60.48 22.07
N GLN A 637 -37.64 -59.48 22.71
CA GLN A 637 -38.58 -59.72 23.81
C GLN A 637 -39.75 -60.61 23.37
N ARG A 638 -40.37 -60.34 22.21
CA ARG A 638 -41.47 -61.18 21.69
C ARG A 638 -41.04 -62.59 21.30
N LEU A 639 -39.81 -62.77 20.81
CA LEU A 639 -39.25 -64.12 20.59
C LEU A 639 -39.08 -64.90 21.89
N GLU A 640 -38.64 -64.25 22.97
CA GLU A 640 -38.52 -64.90 24.28
C GLU A 640 -39.92 -65.15 24.90
N ASP A 641 -40.88 -64.23 24.78
CA ASP A 641 -42.29 -64.47 25.14
C ASP A 641 -42.84 -65.72 24.42
N ILE A 642 -42.63 -65.83 23.10
CA ILE A 642 -43.04 -66.99 22.29
C ILE A 642 -42.31 -68.25 22.74
N ARG A 643 -41.04 -68.17 23.14
CA ARG A 643 -40.28 -69.31 23.66
C ARG A 643 -40.84 -69.79 25.01
N LEU A 644 -41.14 -68.87 25.93
CA LEU A 644 -41.77 -69.17 27.21
C LEU A 644 -43.16 -69.77 27.02
N LEU A 645 -43.99 -69.20 26.13
CA LEU A 645 -45.30 -69.77 25.78
C LEU A 645 -45.18 -71.16 25.15
N LYS A 646 -44.18 -71.42 24.30
CA LYS A 646 -43.91 -72.76 23.75
C LYS A 646 -43.48 -73.76 24.83
N LEU A 647 -42.74 -73.33 25.86
CA LEU A 647 -42.40 -74.18 27.01
C LEU A 647 -43.64 -74.45 27.87
N GLU A 648 -44.50 -73.46 28.09
CA GLU A 648 -45.76 -73.62 28.81
C GLU A 648 -46.73 -74.55 28.08
N ILE A 649 -46.85 -74.43 26.75
CA ILE A 649 -47.65 -75.35 25.93
C ILE A 649 -47.11 -76.78 26.07
N ARG A 650 -45.79 -77.01 26.02
CA ARG A 650 -45.21 -78.34 26.27
C ARG A 650 -45.50 -78.85 27.69
N ARG A 651 -45.44 -77.98 28.70
CA ARG A 651 -45.77 -78.30 30.10
C ARG A 651 -47.23 -78.72 30.24
N LEU A 652 -48.15 -77.99 29.62
CA LEU A 652 -49.59 -78.30 29.61
C LEU A 652 -49.91 -79.55 28.81
N GLN A 653 -49.25 -79.78 27.67
CA GLN A 653 -49.34 -81.02 26.89
C GLN A 653 -48.82 -82.22 27.68
N GLY A 654 -47.71 -82.07 28.43
CA GLY A 654 -47.19 -83.11 29.34
C GLY A 654 -48.12 -83.38 30.52
N LYS A 655 -48.72 -82.35 31.13
CA LYS A 655 -49.78 -82.52 32.13
C LYS A 655 -51.00 -83.23 31.55
N LYS A 656 -51.44 -82.83 30.35
CA LYS A 656 -52.56 -83.48 29.66
C LYS A 656 -52.26 -84.95 29.37
N SER A 657 -51.10 -85.29 28.80
CA SER A 657 -50.78 -86.68 28.48
C SER A 657 -50.58 -87.57 29.72
N LEU A 658 -50.17 -86.99 30.86
CA LEU A 658 -50.24 -87.67 32.16
C LEU A 658 -51.68 -87.91 32.60
N MET A 659 -52.56 -86.91 32.50
CA MET A 659 -53.98 -87.06 32.83
C MET A 659 -54.67 -88.08 31.92
N ASP A 660 -54.47 -88.00 30.60
CA ASP A 660 -54.98 -88.94 29.59
C ASP A 660 -54.51 -90.38 29.86
N ARG A 661 -53.32 -90.58 30.46
CA ARG A 661 -52.85 -91.90 30.94
C ARG A 661 -53.52 -92.36 32.24
N THR A 662 -53.88 -91.45 33.13
CA THR A 662 -54.59 -91.80 34.38
C THR A 662 -56.08 -92.04 34.20
N VAL A 663 -56.73 -91.43 33.20
CA VAL A 663 -58.15 -91.63 32.88
C VAL A 663 -58.54 -93.11 32.69
N PRO A 664 -57.86 -93.94 31.87
CA PRO A 664 -58.23 -95.35 31.70
C PRO A 664 -58.14 -96.16 33.01
N HIS A 665 -57.12 -95.89 33.85
CA HIS A 665 -57.02 -96.50 35.19
C HIS A 665 -58.25 -96.16 36.06
N THR A 666 -58.85 -94.97 35.92
CA THR A 666 -60.09 -94.65 36.66
C THR A 666 -61.32 -95.41 36.16
N GLU A 667 -61.33 -95.87 34.90
CA GLU A 667 -62.42 -96.68 34.35
C GLU A 667 -62.24 -98.16 34.70
N GLU A 668 -61.01 -98.66 34.72
CA GLU A 668 -60.65 -99.97 35.30
C GLU A 668 -61.06 -100.04 36.78
N LEU A 669 -60.68 -99.04 37.59
CA LEU A 669 -61.10 -98.95 39.00
C LEU A 669 -62.63 -98.86 39.18
N ARG A 670 -63.36 -98.24 38.23
CA ARG A 670 -64.84 -98.27 38.25
C ARG A 670 -65.38 -99.67 37.93
N GLN A 671 -64.78 -100.39 36.99
CA GLN A 671 -65.16 -101.75 36.66
C GLN A 671 -64.87 -102.72 37.81
N GLU A 672 -63.71 -102.60 38.47
CA GLU A 672 -63.38 -103.33 39.69
C GLU A 672 -64.35 -103.00 40.82
N LEU A 673 -64.69 -101.73 41.03
CA LEU A 673 -65.67 -101.31 42.04
C LEU A 673 -67.06 -101.90 41.75
N LEU A 674 -67.50 -101.90 40.48
CA LEU A 674 -68.75 -102.54 40.05
C LEU A 674 -68.69 -104.08 40.16
N HIS A 675 -67.52 -104.69 39.98
CA HIS A 675 -67.30 -106.12 40.18
C HIS A 675 -67.43 -106.47 41.66
N LEU A 676 -66.68 -105.79 42.53
CA LEU A 676 -66.75 -105.92 43.99
C LEU A 676 -68.16 -105.63 44.53
N GLN A 677 -68.90 -104.67 43.96
CA GLN A 677 -70.31 -104.45 44.29
C GLN A 677 -71.20 -105.64 43.89
N LYS A 678 -70.99 -106.24 42.71
CA LYS A 678 -71.72 -107.46 42.29
C LYS A 678 -71.36 -108.66 43.15
N GLU A 679 -70.09 -108.82 43.53
CA GLU A 679 -69.65 -109.86 44.47
C GLU A 679 -70.24 -109.64 45.86
N LEU A 680 -70.23 -108.40 46.38
CA LEU A 680 -70.89 -108.04 47.63
C LEU A 680 -72.39 -108.35 47.60
N ILE A 681 -73.07 -108.10 46.48
CA ILE A 681 -74.50 -108.46 46.31
C ILE A 681 -74.67 -109.98 46.26
N ARG A 682 -73.81 -110.71 45.54
CA ARG A 682 -73.83 -112.19 45.51
C ARG A 682 -73.61 -112.78 46.90
N GLU A 683 -72.64 -112.30 47.66
CA GLU A 683 -72.37 -112.76 49.02
C GLU A 683 -73.46 -112.31 50.00
N ARG A 684 -74.12 -111.14 49.81
CA ARG A 684 -75.34 -110.78 50.56
C ARG A 684 -76.52 -111.70 50.25
N VAL A 685 -76.73 -112.07 48.98
CA VAL A 685 -77.78 -113.04 48.59
C VAL A 685 -77.43 -114.43 49.11
N ARG A 686 -76.17 -114.84 49.06
CA ARG A 686 -75.68 -116.10 49.62
C ARG A 686 -75.86 -116.15 51.14
N ASN A 687 -75.52 -115.07 51.83
CA ASN A 687 -75.74 -114.94 53.27
C ASN A 687 -77.24 -114.93 53.60
N SER A 688 -78.07 -114.23 52.83
CA SER A 688 -79.53 -114.28 52.97
C SER A 688 -80.11 -115.69 52.72
N ALA A 689 -79.55 -116.44 51.77
CA ALA A 689 -79.97 -117.82 51.49
C ALA A 689 -79.48 -118.80 52.58
N LEU A 690 -78.29 -118.58 53.15
CA LEU A 690 -77.78 -119.32 54.31
C LEU A 690 -78.58 -118.98 55.57
N GLU A 691 -78.94 -117.70 55.79
CA GLU A 691 -79.87 -117.26 56.83
C GLU A 691 -81.25 -117.91 56.65
N GLU A 692 -81.71 -118.06 55.41
CA GLU A 692 -82.97 -118.73 55.08
C GLU A 692 -82.91 -120.27 55.26
N GLN A 693 -81.77 -120.90 55.00
CA GLN A 693 -81.50 -122.30 55.36
C GLN A 693 -81.25 -122.50 56.86
N LEU A 694 -80.86 -121.44 57.58
CA LEU A 694 -80.74 -121.40 59.04
C LEU A 694 -82.07 -121.08 59.75
N LYS A 695 -83.17 -120.80 59.03
CA LYS A 695 -84.53 -120.72 59.61
C LYS A 695 -84.96 -122.12 60.07
N PRO A 696 -85.02 -122.42 61.38
CA PRO A 696 -85.17 -123.79 61.82
C PRO A 696 -86.61 -124.27 61.69
N ILE A 697 -86.83 -125.30 60.87
CA ILE A 697 -88.04 -126.13 60.95
C ILE A 697 -87.90 -127.05 62.17
N ASN A 698 -88.06 -126.49 63.36
CA ASN A 698 -88.60 -127.17 64.55
C ASN A 698 -88.76 -126.22 65.73
N ILE A 699 -89.89 -126.35 66.42
CA ILE A 699 -90.29 -125.54 67.58
C ILE A 699 -89.56 -126.07 68.83
N HIS A 700 -89.16 -125.16 69.71
CA HIS A 700 -88.38 -125.36 70.94
C HIS A 700 -86.86 -125.57 70.76
N ARG A 701 -86.08 -124.48 70.92
CA ARG A 701 -85.41 -124.22 72.21
C ARG A 701 -84.96 -122.76 72.34
N TRP A 702 -85.84 -121.89 72.83
CA TRP A 702 -85.37 -120.66 73.46
C TRP A 702 -84.55 -121.04 74.70
N ARG A 703 -83.27 -120.66 74.72
CA ARG A 703 -82.47 -120.53 75.95
C ARG A 703 -82.06 -119.07 76.01
N GLN A 704 -82.58 -118.34 76.99
CA GLN A 704 -82.10 -116.99 77.26
C GLN A 704 -80.72 -117.05 77.93
N LEU A 705 -79.75 -116.39 77.29
CA LEU A 705 -78.57 -115.75 77.91
C LEU A 705 -77.54 -116.75 78.50
N GLU A 706 -76.26 -116.42 78.68
CA GLU A 706 -75.63 -115.15 79.08
C GLU A 706 -74.54 -114.67 78.10
N GLY A 707 -74.54 -113.36 77.83
CA GLY A 707 -73.61 -112.71 76.90
C GLY A 707 -74.10 -111.30 76.56
N GLY A 708 -74.05 -110.40 77.54
CA GLY A 708 -74.50 -109.02 77.34
C GLY A 708 -73.58 -108.23 76.42
N ASP A 709 -74.16 -107.36 75.60
CA ASP A 709 -73.40 -106.39 74.80
C ASP A 709 -72.43 -105.59 75.70
N PRO A 710 -71.21 -105.28 75.22
CA PRO A 710 -70.26 -104.47 75.99
C PRO A 710 -70.90 -103.13 76.33
N GLY A 711 -71.17 -102.92 77.62
CA GLY A 711 -71.92 -101.76 78.10
C GLY A 711 -71.32 -100.44 77.62
N LYS A 712 -72.16 -99.41 77.44
CA LYS A 712 -71.79 -98.10 76.84
C LYS A 712 -70.46 -97.52 77.36
N TYR A 713 -70.13 -97.76 78.62
CA TYR A 713 -68.84 -97.39 79.23
C TYR A 713 -67.60 -97.98 78.52
N MET A 714 -67.62 -99.25 78.11
CA MET A 714 -66.52 -99.90 77.37
C MET A 714 -66.37 -99.33 75.95
N LEU A 715 -67.49 -99.00 75.29
CA LEU A 715 -67.44 -98.25 74.02
C LEU A 715 -66.92 -96.83 74.22
N ILE A 716 -67.33 -96.14 75.28
CA ILE A 716 -66.84 -94.79 75.61
C ILE A 716 -65.34 -94.81 75.92
N GLN A 717 -64.83 -95.79 76.69
CA GLN A 717 -63.39 -95.97 76.88
C GLN A 717 -62.66 -96.23 75.55
N LYS A 718 -63.22 -97.06 74.66
CA LYS A 718 -62.62 -97.33 73.35
C LYS A 718 -62.61 -96.07 72.45
N ILE A 719 -63.68 -95.28 72.47
CA ILE A 719 -63.76 -93.98 71.80
C ILE A 719 -62.75 -93.00 72.39
N GLN A 720 -62.62 -92.89 73.71
CA GLN A 720 -61.66 -92.01 74.38
C GLN A 720 -60.20 -92.44 74.11
N CYS A 721 -59.91 -93.75 74.07
CA CYS A 721 -58.61 -94.26 73.67
C CYS A 721 -58.29 -93.94 72.20
N LEU A 722 -59.27 -94.07 71.30
CA LEU A 722 -59.10 -93.68 69.89
C LEU A 722 -58.94 -92.17 69.73
N GLN A 723 -59.69 -91.34 70.46
CA GLN A 723 -59.55 -89.88 70.49
C GLN A 723 -58.18 -89.46 71.00
N LYS A 724 -57.68 -90.03 72.12
CA LYS A 724 -56.32 -89.77 72.62
C LYS A 724 -55.24 -90.16 71.61
N ARG A 725 -55.43 -91.27 70.88
CA ARG A 725 -54.53 -91.74 69.83
C ARG A 725 -54.58 -90.88 68.56
N LEU A 726 -55.73 -90.25 68.29
CA LEU A 726 -55.91 -89.34 67.18
C LEU A 726 -55.30 -87.96 67.49
N ILE A 727 -55.50 -87.44 68.72
CA ILE A 727 -54.86 -86.20 69.22
C ILE A 727 -53.32 -86.31 69.19
N THR A 728 -52.75 -87.43 69.64
CA THR A 728 -51.29 -87.64 69.55
C THR A 728 -50.81 -87.72 68.10
N LYS A 729 -51.60 -88.28 67.18
CA LYS A 729 -51.25 -88.31 65.75
C LYS A 729 -51.44 -86.98 65.02
N THR A 730 -52.31 -86.10 65.47
CA THR A 730 -52.39 -84.72 64.95
C THR A 730 -51.23 -83.86 65.49
N GLN A 731 -50.84 -84.02 66.75
CA GLN A 731 -49.65 -83.34 67.32
C GLN A 731 -48.36 -83.73 66.59
N GLU A 732 -48.14 -85.03 66.32
CA GLU A 732 -47.05 -85.52 65.46
C GLU A 732 -47.06 -84.97 64.02
N LEU A 733 -48.19 -84.43 63.56
CA LEU A 733 -48.35 -83.84 62.22
C LEU A 733 -48.01 -82.35 62.27
N GLU A 734 -48.55 -81.63 63.25
CA GLU A 734 -48.25 -80.21 63.52
C GLU A 734 -46.73 -80.00 63.77
N GLU A 735 -46.08 -80.86 64.55
CA GLU A 735 -44.63 -80.83 64.77
C GLU A 735 -43.83 -81.01 63.46
N ARG A 736 -44.32 -81.85 62.53
CA ARG A 736 -43.68 -82.07 61.23
C ARG A 736 -43.93 -80.92 60.25
N GLU A 737 -45.07 -80.26 60.33
CA GLU A 737 -45.36 -79.05 59.54
C GLU A 737 -44.52 -77.85 60.00
N LEU A 738 -44.31 -77.69 61.31
CA LEU A 738 -43.40 -76.69 61.89
C LEU A 738 -41.96 -76.86 61.39
N LEU A 739 -41.44 -78.10 61.42
CA LEU A 739 -40.11 -78.45 60.89
C LEU A 739 -39.97 -78.24 59.37
N LEU A 740 -41.07 -78.24 58.62
CA LEU A 740 -41.08 -77.91 57.19
C LEU A 740 -41.05 -76.40 56.96
N GLN A 741 -41.76 -75.61 57.78
CA GLN A 741 -41.76 -74.14 57.69
C GLN A 741 -40.39 -73.54 58.04
N GLU A 742 -39.71 -74.06 59.07
CA GLU A 742 -38.36 -73.60 59.44
C GLU A 742 -37.33 -73.83 58.33
N LYS A 743 -37.37 -74.99 57.66
CA LYS A 743 -36.48 -75.29 56.53
C LYS A 743 -36.69 -74.32 55.36
N LEU A 744 -37.95 -74.04 55.02
CA LEU A 744 -38.30 -73.10 53.95
C LEU A 744 -37.80 -71.68 54.25
N TYR A 745 -37.86 -71.25 55.51
CA TYR A 745 -37.36 -69.95 55.96
C TYR A 745 -35.83 -69.83 55.86
N VAL A 746 -35.10 -70.88 56.22
CA VAL A 746 -33.63 -70.94 56.08
C VAL A 746 -33.20 -70.94 54.61
N GLU A 747 -33.91 -71.67 53.74
CA GLU A 747 -33.66 -71.66 52.29
C GLU A 747 -33.88 -70.27 51.67
N LEU A 748 -34.96 -69.58 52.05
CA LEU A 748 -35.23 -68.20 51.62
C LEU A 748 -34.14 -67.22 52.08
N LYS A 749 -33.65 -67.36 53.32
CA LYS A 749 -32.57 -66.54 53.87
C LYS A 749 -31.25 -66.76 53.10
N ASN A 750 -30.95 -68.01 52.72
CA ASN A 750 -29.79 -68.36 51.90
C ASN A 750 -29.88 -67.87 50.45
N ILE A 751 -31.09 -67.78 49.88
CA ILE A 751 -31.32 -67.21 48.54
C ILE A 751 -31.13 -65.68 48.56
N LEU A 752 -31.58 -65.00 49.62
CA LEU A 752 -31.37 -63.56 49.78
C LEU A 752 -29.89 -63.20 49.95
N ALA A 753 -29.14 -63.99 50.72
CA ALA A 753 -27.69 -63.81 50.90
C ALA A 753 -26.85 -64.04 49.62
N ARG A 754 -27.43 -64.63 48.56
CA ARG A 754 -26.77 -64.85 47.26
C ARG A 754 -26.97 -63.72 46.24
N ARG A 755 -27.70 -62.66 46.57
CA ARG A 755 -27.82 -61.49 45.69
C ARG A 755 -26.58 -60.59 45.81
N PRO A 756 -25.95 -60.16 44.70
CA PRO A 756 -24.83 -59.23 44.74
C PRO A 756 -25.26 -57.90 45.39
N GLY A 757 -24.47 -57.42 46.35
CA GLY A 757 -24.72 -56.16 47.06
C GLY A 757 -24.43 -54.92 46.20
N PRO A 758 -24.73 -53.71 46.69
CA PRO A 758 -24.53 -52.46 45.95
C PRO A 758 -23.08 -52.24 45.50
N GLU A 759 -22.08 -52.64 46.29
CA GLU A 759 -20.66 -52.58 45.89
C GLU A 759 -20.36 -53.38 44.60
N ALA A 760 -21.02 -54.53 44.40
CA ALA A 760 -20.84 -55.33 43.19
C ALA A 760 -21.50 -54.67 41.96
N ALA A 761 -22.56 -53.86 42.16
CA ALA A 761 -23.14 -53.05 41.11
C ALA A 761 -22.24 -51.84 40.75
N GLU A 762 -21.60 -51.22 41.74
CA GLU A 762 -20.62 -50.14 41.52
C GLU A 762 -19.35 -50.66 40.83
N GLN A 763 -18.83 -51.83 41.23
CA GLN A 763 -17.72 -52.48 40.55
C GLN A 763 -18.08 -52.83 39.10
N LEU A 764 -19.28 -53.37 38.84
CA LEU A 764 -19.77 -53.58 37.47
C LEU A 764 -19.85 -52.29 36.67
N TRP A 765 -20.31 -51.18 37.28
CA TRP A 765 -20.36 -49.87 36.63
C TRP A 765 -18.95 -49.34 36.28
N GLN A 766 -17.98 -49.48 37.18
CA GLN A 766 -16.57 -49.14 36.93
C GLN A 766 -15.96 -50.03 35.83
N TYR A 767 -16.29 -51.33 35.79
CA TYR A 767 -15.87 -52.23 34.71
C TYR A 767 -16.53 -51.87 33.38
N GLU A 768 -17.82 -51.51 33.34
CA GLU A 768 -18.44 -51.00 32.12
C GLU A 768 -17.79 -49.71 31.62
N PHE A 769 -17.44 -48.78 32.52
CA PHE A 769 -16.78 -47.53 32.15
C PHE A 769 -15.38 -47.79 31.55
N THR A 770 -14.57 -48.62 32.21
CA THR A 770 -13.25 -49.00 31.69
C THR A 770 -13.32 -49.83 30.40
N ILE A 771 -14.34 -50.67 30.22
CA ILE A 771 -14.61 -51.36 28.95
C ILE A 771 -15.00 -50.35 27.85
N ARG A 772 -15.83 -49.34 28.14
CA ARG A 772 -16.18 -48.27 27.18
C ARG A 772 -14.93 -47.50 26.73
N ASP A 773 -14.04 -47.13 27.64
CA ASP A 773 -12.82 -46.39 27.29
C ASP A 773 -11.77 -47.25 26.58
N ARG A 774 -11.60 -48.52 26.97
CA ARG A 774 -10.81 -49.48 26.18
C ARG A 774 -11.40 -49.70 24.78
N SER A 775 -12.73 -49.69 24.65
CA SER A 775 -13.41 -49.78 23.34
C SER A 775 -13.20 -48.53 22.49
N LYS A 776 -13.09 -47.33 23.07
CA LYS A 776 -12.68 -46.11 22.35
C LYS A 776 -11.24 -46.24 21.85
N LYS A 777 -10.30 -46.66 22.71
CA LYS A 777 -8.89 -46.87 22.32
C LYS A 777 -8.74 -47.94 21.23
N LEU A 778 -9.49 -49.05 21.33
CA LEU A 778 -9.56 -50.06 20.27
C LEU A 778 -10.08 -49.50 18.94
N LYS A 779 -11.09 -48.61 18.95
CA LYS A 779 -11.58 -47.97 17.72
C LYS A 779 -10.53 -47.07 17.06
N VAL A 780 -9.72 -46.37 17.85
CA VAL A 780 -8.59 -45.56 17.35
C VAL A 780 -7.53 -46.47 16.74
N LEU A 781 -7.06 -47.50 17.48
CA LEU A 781 -6.10 -48.48 16.96
C LEU A 781 -6.62 -49.25 15.72
N THR A 782 -7.93 -49.50 15.62
CA THR A 782 -8.55 -50.11 14.44
C THR A 782 -8.61 -49.14 13.25
N ALA A 783 -8.71 -47.84 13.50
CA ALA A 783 -8.61 -46.83 12.44
C ALA A 783 -7.16 -46.68 11.96
N GLU A 784 -6.19 -46.64 12.88
CA GLU A 784 -4.76 -46.64 12.57
C GLU A 784 -4.35 -47.89 11.76
N LEU A 785 -4.78 -49.09 12.19
CA LEU A 785 -4.59 -50.33 11.41
C LEU A 785 -5.22 -50.27 10.02
N ARG A 786 -6.38 -49.64 9.85
CA ARG A 786 -7.02 -49.46 8.53
C ARG A 786 -6.27 -48.48 7.64
N MET A 787 -5.66 -47.44 8.20
CA MET A 787 -4.77 -46.54 7.45
C MET A 787 -3.53 -47.29 6.97
N LEU A 788 -2.88 -48.04 7.87
CA LEU A 788 -1.72 -48.88 7.52
C LEU A 788 -2.07 -49.99 6.50
N ASP A 789 -3.27 -50.58 6.58
CA ASP A 789 -3.78 -51.50 5.56
C ASP A 789 -4.02 -50.79 4.20
N SER A 790 -4.47 -49.53 4.19
CA SER A 790 -4.60 -48.72 2.97
C SER A 790 -3.23 -48.49 2.34
N GLU A 791 -2.27 -47.96 3.12
CA GLU A 791 -0.89 -47.73 2.68
C GLU A 791 -0.24 -49.02 2.16
N MET A 792 -0.41 -50.15 2.87
CA MET A 792 0.06 -51.46 2.40
C MET A 792 -0.62 -51.90 1.10
N ASN A 793 -1.89 -51.61 0.89
CA ASN A 793 -2.61 -51.96 -0.34
C ASN A 793 -2.22 -51.03 -1.50
N GLU A 794 -1.93 -49.76 -1.24
CA GLU A 794 -1.32 -48.83 -2.20
C GLU A 794 0.06 -49.34 -2.62
N TYR A 795 0.94 -49.70 -1.69
CA TYR A 795 2.24 -50.33 -2.00
C TYR A 795 2.12 -51.67 -2.74
N LYS A 796 1.08 -52.48 -2.48
CA LYS A 796 0.81 -53.69 -3.28
C LYS A 796 0.38 -53.34 -4.70
N SER A 797 -0.49 -52.35 -4.88
CA SER A 797 -0.94 -51.90 -6.20
C SER A 797 0.22 -51.31 -7.02
N GLU A 798 1.11 -50.55 -6.38
CA GLU A 798 2.31 -50.01 -7.02
C GLU A 798 3.33 -51.10 -7.36
N ASN A 799 3.55 -52.08 -6.48
CA ASN A 799 4.35 -53.27 -6.82
C ASN A 799 3.76 -54.07 -7.99
N GLN A 800 2.42 -54.15 -8.11
CA GLN A 800 1.77 -54.79 -9.27
C GLN A 800 1.93 -53.95 -10.55
N ARG A 801 1.86 -52.61 -10.46
CA ARG A 801 2.14 -51.69 -11.57
C ARG A 801 3.58 -51.84 -12.05
N LEU A 802 4.55 -51.74 -11.14
CA LEU A 802 5.98 -51.91 -11.42
C LEU A 802 6.29 -53.32 -11.98
N SER A 803 5.67 -54.37 -11.45
CA SER A 803 5.78 -55.73 -12.00
C SER A 803 5.24 -55.84 -13.43
N SER A 804 4.14 -55.15 -13.73
CA SER A 804 3.52 -55.10 -15.06
C SER A 804 4.37 -54.29 -16.04
N GLU A 805 4.94 -53.17 -15.61
CA GLU A 805 5.90 -52.37 -16.38
C GLU A 805 7.17 -53.17 -16.69
N LEU A 806 7.73 -53.89 -15.70
CA LEU A 806 8.90 -54.75 -15.85
C LEU A 806 8.59 -55.95 -16.78
N ALA A 807 7.39 -56.52 -16.72
CA ALA A 807 6.91 -57.51 -17.68
C ALA A 807 6.77 -56.94 -19.11
N ASN A 808 6.30 -55.70 -19.25
CA ASN A 808 6.19 -55.01 -20.54
C ASN A 808 7.57 -54.64 -21.12
N VAL A 809 8.53 -54.25 -20.28
CA VAL A 809 9.94 -54.05 -20.70
C VAL A 809 10.55 -55.38 -21.13
N LYS A 810 10.33 -56.48 -20.39
CA LYS A 810 10.74 -57.83 -20.80
C LYS A 810 10.12 -58.24 -22.16
N LYS A 811 8.83 -57.95 -22.39
CA LYS A 811 8.18 -58.17 -23.69
C LYS A 811 8.83 -57.34 -24.81
N LYS A 812 9.03 -56.03 -24.61
CA LYS A 812 9.70 -55.14 -25.58
C LYS A 812 11.10 -55.63 -25.92
N TYR A 813 11.90 -55.99 -24.92
CA TYR A 813 13.24 -56.57 -25.09
C TYR A 813 13.22 -57.90 -25.87
N LEU A 814 12.28 -58.80 -25.57
CA LEU A 814 12.12 -60.06 -26.30
C LEU A 814 11.66 -59.86 -27.75
N CYS A 815 10.77 -58.89 -28.01
CA CYS A 815 10.38 -58.50 -29.38
C CYS A 815 11.58 -57.93 -30.16
N GLN A 816 12.38 -57.05 -29.54
CA GLN A 816 13.58 -56.50 -30.17
C GLN A 816 14.64 -57.58 -30.43
N LYS A 817 14.82 -58.53 -29.51
CA LYS A 817 15.68 -59.71 -29.69
C LYS A 817 15.18 -60.62 -30.83
N LYS A 818 13.85 -60.81 -30.97
CA LYS A 818 13.26 -61.53 -32.11
C LYS A 818 13.53 -60.82 -33.44
N LEU A 819 13.28 -59.51 -33.53
CA LEU A 819 13.58 -58.71 -34.72
C LEU A 819 15.05 -58.84 -35.16
N CYS A 820 15.99 -58.74 -34.21
CA CYS A 820 17.42 -58.91 -34.48
C CYS A 820 17.81 -60.35 -34.86
N SER A 821 17.03 -61.36 -34.44
CA SER A 821 17.23 -62.75 -34.89
C SER A 821 16.66 -63.00 -36.30
N GLU A 822 15.51 -62.42 -36.63
CA GLU A 822 14.87 -62.51 -37.95
C GLU A 822 15.71 -61.78 -39.02
N GLN A 823 16.33 -60.65 -38.67
CA GLN A 823 17.31 -59.96 -39.52
C GLN A 823 18.62 -60.75 -39.74
N ARG A 824 18.94 -61.72 -38.85
CA ARG A 824 20.07 -62.64 -39.00
C ARG A 824 19.71 -63.97 -39.68
N ALA A 825 18.41 -64.25 -39.88
CA ALA A 825 17.89 -65.53 -40.35
C ALA A 825 17.28 -65.48 -41.77
N ARG A 826 17.57 -64.44 -42.56
CA ARG A 826 17.28 -64.42 -44.00
C ARG A 826 18.50 -64.93 -44.80
N PRO A 827 18.48 -66.15 -45.35
CA PRO A 827 19.45 -66.53 -46.38
C PRO A 827 19.23 -65.69 -47.64
N LYS A 828 20.33 -65.34 -48.31
CA LYS A 828 20.28 -64.87 -49.70
C LYS A 828 19.96 -66.07 -50.59
N LEU A 829 19.17 -65.84 -51.63
CA LEU A 829 19.00 -66.75 -52.77
C LEU A 829 19.17 -65.94 -54.07
N GLU A 830 19.82 -66.58 -55.04
CA GLU A 830 20.39 -66.11 -56.31
C GLU A 830 19.55 -65.08 -57.12
N GLN A 831 20.15 -64.05 -57.75
CA GLN A 831 21.15 -63.98 -58.84
C GLN A 831 20.62 -64.29 -60.25
N LEU A 832 20.87 -63.33 -61.16
CA LEU A 832 21.39 -63.44 -62.54
C LEU A 832 21.47 -61.99 -63.07
N GLU A 833 22.53 -61.24 -62.75
CA GLU A 833 23.74 -60.98 -63.57
C GLU A 833 23.70 -59.55 -64.20
N PRO A 834 24.83 -58.91 -64.61
CA PRO A 834 26.16 -59.48 -64.93
C PRO A 834 27.40 -58.88 -64.19
N LEU A 835 28.54 -59.49 -64.51
CA LEU A 835 29.97 -59.23 -64.18
C LEU A 835 30.52 -57.81 -64.52
N PRO A 836 31.80 -57.42 -64.19
CA PRO A 836 32.85 -58.09 -63.38
C PRO A 836 33.70 -57.23 -62.37
N GLN A 837 34.33 -57.94 -61.42
CA GLN A 837 35.73 -57.82 -60.90
C GLN A 837 36.27 -56.73 -59.91
N LEU A 838 36.85 -57.26 -58.80
CA LEU A 838 38.12 -56.90 -58.09
C LEU A 838 38.23 -55.52 -57.37
N SER A 839 38.53 -55.40 -56.05
CA SER A 839 39.53 -56.15 -55.25
C SER A 839 39.58 -55.75 -53.73
N SER A 840 40.14 -56.67 -52.92
CA SER A 840 40.90 -56.49 -51.65
C SER A 840 40.33 -55.85 -50.34
N ARG A 841 40.09 -56.74 -49.35
CA ARG A 841 40.72 -56.86 -47.99
C ARG A 841 40.31 -56.05 -46.70
N THR A 842 40.32 -56.83 -45.59
CA THR A 842 40.78 -56.61 -44.18
C THR A 842 39.91 -56.01 -43.04
N HIS A 843 39.45 -56.91 -42.14
CA HIS A 843 39.57 -57.03 -40.65
C HIS A 843 39.50 -55.85 -39.64
N PHE A 844 38.83 -56.10 -38.47
CA PHE A 844 39.33 -56.14 -37.04
C PHE A 844 38.18 -55.77 -36.03
N THR A 845 37.52 -56.64 -35.22
CA THR A 845 37.74 -57.30 -33.88
C THR A 845 37.67 -56.47 -32.57
N GLY A 846 37.07 -57.08 -31.50
CA GLY A 846 37.22 -56.75 -30.05
C GLY A 846 36.14 -55.86 -29.39
N GLY A 847 35.73 -55.97 -28.10
CA GLY A 847 35.90 -57.03 -27.08
C GLY A 847 35.87 -56.58 -25.59
N GLY A 848 34.87 -57.01 -24.79
CA GLY A 848 35.02 -57.37 -23.34
C GLY A 848 34.75 -56.39 -22.15
N PHE A 849 33.77 -56.77 -21.28
CA PHE A 849 33.74 -56.72 -19.78
C PHE A 849 33.76 -55.36 -19.01
N ARG A 850 33.39 -55.23 -17.70
CA ARG A 850 33.14 -56.20 -16.57
C ARG A 850 32.06 -55.70 -15.54
N LEU A 851 31.85 -56.44 -14.45
CA LEU A 851 30.83 -56.32 -13.37
C LEU A 851 31.24 -55.39 -12.19
N ASP A 852 30.29 -55.00 -11.32
CA ASP A 852 30.28 -55.38 -9.88
C ASP A 852 29.02 -54.90 -9.10
N ASN A 853 28.74 -55.56 -7.96
CA ASN A 853 27.66 -55.33 -6.99
C ASN A 853 28.10 -55.98 -5.65
N PRO A 854 27.84 -55.45 -4.43
CA PRO A 854 26.70 -56.01 -3.65
C PRO A 854 26.06 -55.11 -2.55
N VAL A 855 25.03 -55.68 -1.91
CA VAL A 855 24.10 -55.15 -0.90
C VAL A 855 24.58 -55.33 0.57
N LYS A 856 24.10 -54.49 1.51
CA LYS A 856 23.86 -54.84 2.94
C LYS A 856 22.61 -54.15 3.53
N PRO A 857 22.03 -54.61 4.68
CA PRO A 857 20.59 -54.46 4.99
C PRO A 857 20.23 -53.64 6.26
N LEU A 858 18.92 -53.54 6.53
CA LEU A 858 18.24 -53.00 7.75
C LEU A 858 18.57 -53.83 9.03
N GLN A 859 18.23 -53.52 10.30
CA GLN A 859 17.17 -52.72 10.98
C GLN A 859 17.73 -52.11 12.32
N PRO A 860 16.96 -51.89 13.43
CA PRO A 860 16.16 -50.69 13.72
C PRO A 860 16.47 -50.01 15.09
N LEU A 861 15.97 -48.78 15.28
CA LEU A 861 15.41 -48.28 16.54
C LEU A 861 14.39 -47.17 16.25
#